data_AF-A0A947MWE4-F1
#
_entry.id   AF-A0A947MWE4-F1
#
_cell.length_a   1.000
_cell.length_b   1.000
_cell.length_c   1.000
_cell.angle_alpha   90.00
_cell.angle_beta   90.00
_cell.angle_gamma   90.00
#
_symmetry.space_group_name_H-M   'P 1'
#
loop_
_entity.id
_entity.type
_entity.pdbx_description
1 polymer ?
#
loop_
_entity_poly.entity_id
_entity_poly.type
_entity_poly.pdbx_seq_one_letter_code
_entity_poly.pdbx_strand_id
1 'polypeptide(L)'
;MPEYLAPGVFVEETSFRAKSIEGVSTTTTGFIGAAAFGPVAMEPDILTSLTDYERLYDPFTPGHALNFSDSSDAPNHLWHAARAFFSEGGKRLYVSRVFKPLTGDHTPIADADDVTPPATSTAYNDGHARVDSADTGGVRVRARHPGAAGNLRVRFTLKGGANVLTSDTDPVSGSAIATLRSVKDLDLVWVRDRTSSPRGDETGSLCLLHWDEARATWTFEPLAVTSPVEDADWFDVSTLNADPEPDQGDSVRVVTLSVSLLTRDGTRELATWSGLPLDPGHRSGAATDSVFAYFGNSPASAGDARALPLVIARDPKLVASAFDVVNDLFGADPTALLEPSTEEAKRQITAADKLGLGISVDFQLEGGNDGMRPGAKEVEGEADPRRGYALGLKQFEDIEDIAMVAAPGSTWDYAHVRDEANGTIAQLIAHAERMRYRIAILDSGDKLPIAEVRGMRAKLDSKHAALYYPWVTVLDPITRREINLPPSGFVAGICARNDIERAVYKAPANEVVRLAIGFEALLNKGQQEVLNPEGINCFRYFEGRGMRLWGARTISSDPEWKYLNVRRYFAYLERSIDKGTQWAVFEPNGEQLWANVRRTIEDFLLNEWQSGALLGDKPDKAFFVRCDRSTMTQNDLDNGRLICLVGVAPLKPAEFVIFRIGQWTGDRRN
;
A
#
# COMPACT_ATOMS: atom_id res chain seq x y z
N MET A 1 12.66 -50.69 5.75
CA MET A 1 11.82 -51.63 4.98
C MET A 1 10.93 -52.36 5.96
N PRO A 2 9.61 -52.47 5.73
CA PRO A 2 8.78 -53.35 6.52
C PRO A 2 9.23 -54.80 6.26
N GLU A 3 9.39 -55.59 7.32
CA GLU A 3 9.75 -56.99 7.21
C GLU A 3 8.45 -57.82 7.19
N TYR A 4 8.11 -58.38 6.03
CA TYR A 4 6.87 -59.15 5.85
C TYR A 4 7.14 -60.63 6.21
N LEU A 5 6.64 -61.06 7.37
CA LEU A 5 6.95 -62.36 7.99
C LEU A 5 6.04 -63.53 7.56
N ALA A 6 5.13 -63.33 6.60
CA ALA A 6 4.26 -64.41 6.09
C ALA A 6 3.79 -64.14 4.64
N PRO A 7 3.57 -65.18 3.82
CA PRO A 7 3.07 -65.03 2.45
C PRO A 7 1.61 -64.57 2.41
N GLY A 8 1.33 -63.49 1.66
CA GLY A 8 -0.01 -62.89 1.50
C GLY A 8 -0.03 -61.81 0.41
N VAL A 9 -1.22 -61.27 0.10
CA VAL A 9 -1.39 -60.08 -0.75
C VAL A 9 -1.43 -58.85 0.14
N PHE A 10 -0.52 -57.91 -0.08
CA PHE A 10 -0.45 -56.65 0.65
C PHE A 10 -0.87 -55.51 -0.27
N VAL A 11 -1.74 -54.63 0.22
CA VAL A 11 -2.20 -53.43 -0.49
C VAL A 11 -1.65 -52.23 0.25
N GLU A 12 -0.79 -51.46 -0.40
CA GLU A 12 -0.26 -50.19 0.10
C GLU A 12 -0.97 -49.02 -0.59
N GLU A 13 -1.38 -48.02 0.21
CA GLU A 13 -1.92 -46.79 -0.33
C GLU A 13 -0.77 -45.88 -0.78
N THR A 14 -0.60 -45.76 -2.09
CA THR A 14 0.38 -44.88 -2.72
C THR A 14 -0.33 -43.71 -3.38
N SER A 15 0.09 -42.48 -3.07
CA SER A 15 -0.40 -41.30 -3.77
C SER A 15 0.23 -41.24 -5.17
N PHE A 16 -0.57 -41.50 -6.21
CA PHE A 16 -0.16 -41.43 -7.62
C PHE A 16 -0.37 -40.04 -8.25
N ARG A 17 -0.63 -38.99 -7.46
CA ARG A 17 -0.75 -37.64 -8.03
C ARG A 17 0.62 -37.23 -8.55
N ALA A 18 0.76 -37.17 -9.88
CA ALA A 18 1.95 -36.59 -10.50
C ALA A 18 2.12 -35.17 -9.94
N LYS A 19 3.26 -34.90 -9.31
CA LYS A 19 3.60 -33.56 -8.83
C LYS A 19 3.88 -32.73 -10.09
N SER A 20 2.93 -31.90 -10.51
CA SER A 20 3.05 -31.06 -11.70
C SER A 20 3.62 -29.69 -11.34
N ILE A 21 4.54 -29.17 -12.16
CA ILE A 21 5.00 -27.79 -12.05
C ILE A 21 3.96 -26.88 -12.69
N GLU A 22 3.51 -25.87 -11.94
CA GLU A 22 2.71 -24.78 -12.46
C GLU A 22 3.59 -23.57 -12.77
N GLY A 23 3.27 -22.89 -13.87
CA GLY A 23 3.96 -21.66 -14.26
C GLY A 23 3.72 -20.53 -13.25
N VAL A 24 4.79 -19.82 -12.86
CA VAL A 24 4.66 -18.63 -12.01
C VAL A 24 4.16 -17.40 -12.77
N SER A 25 3.61 -16.43 -12.04
CA SER A 25 3.22 -15.14 -12.61
C SER A 25 4.44 -14.38 -13.13
N THR A 26 4.33 -13.82 -14.34
CA THR A 26 5.35 -12.95 -14.97
C THR A 26 4.91 -11.49 -15.06
N THR A 27 3.70 -11.19 -14.57
CA THR A 27 3.02 -9.90 -14.78
C THR A 27 2.99 -9.01 -13.54
N THR A 28 3.37 -9.55 -12.38
CA THR A 28 3.41 -8.80 -11.12
C THR A 28 4.54 -7.78 -11.18
N THR A 29 4.19 -6.52 -10.94
CA THR A 29 5.16 -5.40 -10.97
C THR A 29 5.29 -4.77 -9.60
N GLY A 30 6.50 -4.36 -9.22
CA GLY A 30 6.75 -3.46 -8.10
C GLY A 30 7.14 -2.07 -8.60
N PHE A 31 6.38 -1.04 -8.26
CA PHE A 31 6.80 0.35 -8.47
C PHE A 31 7.32 0.97 -7.18
N ILE A 32 8.42 1.68 -7.29
CA ILE A 32 9.01 2.41 -6.17
C ILE A 32 9.11 3.90 -6.50
N GLY A 33 8.78 4.77 -5.54
CA GLY A 33 8.93 6.21 -5.74
C GLY A 33 8.10 7.04 -4.76
N ALA A 34 8.10 8.35 -4.97
CA ALA A 34 7.32 9.27 -4.17
C ALA A 34 5.82 9.17 -4.49
N ALA A 35 4.99 9.31 -3.45
CA ALA A 35 3.53 9.43 -3.56
C ALA A 35 3.03 10.57 -2.66
N ALA A 36 1.82 11.06 -2.88
CA ALA A 36 1.23 12.18 -2.14
C ALA A 36 0.88 11.82 -0.68
N PHE A 37 0.49 10.57 -0.43
CA PHE A 37 0.15 10.07 0.89
C PHE A 37 0.40 8.55 0.98
N GLY A 38 0.10 7.93 2.13
CA GLY A 38 0.16 6.47 2.29
C GLY A 38 1.40 5.92 3.01
N PRO A 39 1.41 4.63 3.34
CA PRO A 39 2.42 4.01 4.17
C PRO A 39 3.81 4.03 3.51
N VAL A 40 4.83 4.37 4.30
CA VAL A 40 6.25 4.39 3.88
C VAL A 40 7.00 3.15 4.38
N ALA A 41 6.70 2.68 5.59
CA ALA A 41 7.46 1.62 6.27
C ALA A 41 6.71 0.29 6.45
N MET A 42 5.47 0.22 6.00
CA MET A 42 4.65 -0.98 6.09
C MET A 42 4.88 -1.89 4.89
N GLU A 43 4.69 -3.19 5.07
CA GLU A 43 4.70 -4.15 3.98
C GLU A 43 3.69 -3.73 2.88
N PRO A 44 4.12 -3.66 1.61
CA PRO A 44 3.24 -3.31 0.49
C PRO A 44 2.09 -4.30 0.30
N ASP A 45 0.87 -3.78 0.21
CA ASP A 45 -0.28 -4.59 -0.23
C ASP A 45 -0.35 -4.66 -1.76
N ILE A 46 -0.96 -5.74 -2.25
CA ILE A 46 -1.22 -5.92 -3.68
C ILE A 46 -2.36 -4.99 -4.13
N LEU A 47 -2.07 -4.15 -5.11
CA LEU A 47 -3.03 -3.29 -5.78
C LEU A 47 -3.51 -3.96 -7.07
N THR A 48 -4.83 -3.94 -7.28
CA THR A 48 -5.47 -4.57 -8.44
C THR A 48 -6.11 -3.57 -9.39
N SER A 49 -6.17 -2.30 -9.00
CA SER A 49 -6.71 -1.20 -9.80
C SER A 49 -6.05 0.13 -9.46
N LEU A 50 -6.26 1.15 -10.32
CA LEU A 50 -5.87 2.53 -10.00
C LEU A 50 -6.64 3.05 -8.78
N THR A 51 -7.90 2.64 -8.59
CA THR A 51 -8.70 3.04 -7.43
C THR A 51 -8.12 2.50 -6.11
N ASP A 52 -7.52 1.31 -6.12
CA ASP A 52 -6.80 0.79 -4.95
C ASP A 52 -5.57 1.65 -4.65
N TYR A 53 -4.83 2.06 -5.68
CA TYR A 53 -3.70 2.99 -5.54
C TYR A 53 -4.16 4.33 -4.96
N GLU A 54 -5.22 4.93 -5.52
CA GLU A 54 -5.74 6.22 -5.08
C GLU A 54 -6.19 6.14 -3.62
N ARG A 55 -6.91 5.08 -3.22
CA ARG A 55 -7.33 4.90 -1.82
C ARG A 55 -6.16 4.87 -0.84
N LEU A 56 -5.03 4.27 -1.21
CA LEU A 56 -3.92 4.05 -0.29
C LEU A 56 -2.85 5.15 -0.35
N TYR A 57 -2.51 5.62 -1.56
CA TYR A 57 -1.34 6.47 -1.80
C TYR A 57 -1.69 7.88 -2.29
N ASP A 58 -2.94 8.15 -2.66
CA ASP A 58 -3.39 9.46 -3.12
C ASP A 58 -4.89 9.74 -2.85
N PRO A 59 -5.38 9.58 -1.60
CA PRO A 59 -6.82 9.49 -1.32
C PRO A 59 -7.57 10.82 -1.42
N PHE A 60 -6.86 11.95 -1.37
CA PHE A 60 -7.47 13.27 -1.21
C PHE A 60 -7.43 14.12 -2.48
N THR A 61 -6.33 14.01 -3.23
CA THR A 61 -6.07 14.80 -4.44
C THR A 61 -5.44 13.96 -5.56
N PRO A 62 -6.11 12.88 -6.04
CA PRO A 62 -5.56 11.96 -7.03
C PRO A 62 -4.90 12.64 -8.21
N GLY A 63 -3.63 12.32 -8.46
CA GLY A 63 -2.87 12.75 -9.63
C GLY A 63 -2.39 14.21 -9.60
N HIS A 64 -2.66 14.96 -8.53
CA HIS A 64 -2.07 16.29 -8.36
C HIS A 64 -0.55 16.22 -8.23
N ALA A 65 0.15 17.26 -8.68
CA ALA A 65 1.60 17.36 -8.60
C ALA A 65 2.09 17.33 -7.14
N LEU A 66 3.27 16.76 -6.95
CA LEU A 66 4.01 16.78 -5.68
C LEU A 66 4.85 18.06 -5.61
N ASN A 67 5.01 18.59 -4.41
CA ASN A 67 5.77 19.79 -4.15
C ASN A 67 6.92 19.50 -3.20
N PHE A 68 8.03 18.98 -3.74
CA PHE A 68 9.24 18.75 -2.96
C PHE A 68 9.90 20.09 -2.60
N SER A 69 10.55 20.14 -1.45
CA SER A 69 11.19 21.38 -0.97
C SER A 69 12.37 21.82 -1.84
N ASP A 70 13.02 20.90 -2.54
CA ASP A 70 14.09 21.14 -3.51
C ASP A 70 13.62 21.16 -4.97
N SER A 71 12.35 20.82 -5.23
CA SER A 71 11.78 20.75 -6.57
C SER A 71 10.26 20.87 -6.54
N SER A 72 9.74 22.02 -6.93
CA SER A 72 8.30 22.28 -6.94
C SER A 72 7.62 21.79 -8.22
N ASP A 73 6.31 21.58 -8.14
CA ASP A 73 5.44 21.20 -9.27
C ASP A 73 5.88 19.92 -10.02
N ALA A 74 6.48 18.98 -9.30
CA ALA A 74 6.87 17.70 -9.85
C ALA A 74 5.62 16.88 -10.17
N PRO A 75 5.41 16.41 -11.42
CA PRO A 75 4.28 15.52 -11.71
C PRO A 75 4.28 14.31 -10.79
N ASN A 76 3.10 13.82 -10.42
CA ASN A 76 2.96 12.60 -9.63
C ASN A 76 3.20 11.37 -10.52
N HIS A 77 4.47 11.16 -10.84
CA HIS A 77 4.93 10.15 -11.79
C HIS A 77 4.51 8.74 -11.38
N LEU A 78 4.47 8.46 -10.08
CA LEU A 78 4.07 7.15 -9.57
C LEU A 78 2.57 6.88 -9.79
N TRP A 79 1.69 7.87 -9.54
CA TRP A 79 0.26 7.77 -9.87
C TRP A 79 0.05 7.62 -11.39
N HIS A 80 0.74 8.42 -12.19
CA HIS A 80 0.67 8.32 -13.65
C HIS A 80 1.17 6.96 -14.17
N ALA A 81 2.22 6.40 -13.57
CA ALA A 81 2.73 5.08 -13.92
C ALA A 81 1.77 3.97 -13.52
N ALA A 82 1.14 4.04 -12.34
CA ALA A 82 0.08 3.12 -11.95
C ALA A 82 -1.10 3.18 -12.94
N ARG A 83 -1.55 4.39 -13.31
CA ARG A 83 -2.59 4.59 -14.34
C ARG A 83 -2.20 3.96 -15.67
N ALA A 84 -0.98 4.20 -16.15
CA ALA A 84 -0.47 3.62 -17.38
C ALA A 84 -0.43 2.09 -17.30
N PHE A 85 0.10 1.53 -16.20
CA PHE A 85 0.21 0.10 -15.96
C PHE A 85 -1.16 -0.61 -16.07
N PHE A 86 -2.16 -0.14 -15.33
CA PHE A 86 -3.51 -0.73 -15.36
C PHE A 86 -4.21 -0.51 -16.71
N SER A 87 -4.05 0.67 -17.32
CA SER A 87 -4.64 0.96 -18.63
C SER A 87 -4.06 0.09 -19.74
N GLU A 88 -2.77 -0.23 -19.65
CA GLU A 88 -2.07 -1.08 -20.60
C GLU A 88 -2.43 -2.57 -20.45
N GLY A 89 -2.99 -2.99 -19.32
CA GLY A 89 -3.47 -4.36 -19.06
C GLY A 89 -2.82 -5.05 -17.87
N GLY A 90 -2.01 -4.34 -17.08
CA GLY A 90 -1.51 -4.81 -15.80
C GLY A 90 -2.64 -5.11 -14.81
N LYS A 91 -2.41 -6.07 -13.91
CA LYS A 91 -3.43 -6.55 -12.94
C LYS A 91 -2.95 -6.63 -11.49
N ARG A 92 -1.64 -6.73 -11.26
CA ARG A 92 -1.04 -6.97 -9.94
C ARG A 92 0.14 -6.02 -9.77
N LEU A 93 -0.02 -5.02 -8.93
CA LEU A 93 0.98 -3.99 -8.67
C LEU A 93 1.26 -3.93 -7.17
N TYR A 94 2.52 -4.01 -6.78
CA TYR A 94 2.98 -3.60 -5.45
C TYR A 94 3.60 -2.20 -5.55
N VAL A 95 3.42 -1.39 -4.52
CA VAL A 95 4.02 -0.05 -4.45
C VAL A 95 4.84 0.08 -3.18
N SER A 96 6.10 0.46 -3.35
CA SER A 96 6.95 0.93 -2.25
C SER A 96 7.00 2.46 -2.32
N ARG A 97 6.34 3.12 -1.37
CA ARG A 97 6.40 4.57 -1.27
C ARG A 97 7.73 4.96 -0.63
N VAL A 98 8.44 5.88 -1.27
CA VAL A 98 9.68 6.46 -0.76
C VAL A 98 9.41 7.89 -0.34
N PHE A 99 9.77 8.22 0.89
CA PHE A 99 9.69 9.57 1.45
C PHE A 99 11.05 9.95 2.03
N LYS A 100 11.52 11.15 1.68
CA LYS A 100 12.76 11.71 2.22
C LYS A 100 12.40 12.94 3.09
N PRO A 101 12.62 12.89 4.41
CA PRO A 101 12.41 14.03 5.30
C PRO A 101 13.19 15.27 4.86
N LEU A 102 12.83 16.45 5.36
CA LEU A 102 13.54 17.70 5.05
C LEU A 102 15.01 17.63 5.48
N THR A 103 15.29 16.93 6.58
CA THR A 103 16.62 16.66 7.14
C THR A 103 16.64 15.28 7.80
N GLY A 104 17.80 14.62 7.76
CA GLY A 104 17.98 13.29 8.35
C GLY A 104 17.30 12.18 7.57
N ASP A 105 17.20 11.01 8.20
CA ASP A 105 16.63 9.79 7.62
C ASP A 105 15.20 9.56 8.13
N HIS A 106 14.35 8.96 7.29
CA HIS A 106 12.98 8.62 7.70
C HIS A 106 13.01 7.51 8.75
N THR A 107 12.27 7.71 9.85
CA THR A 107 12.07 6.70 10.88
C THR A 107 10.58 6.59 11.20
N PRO A 108 10.04 5.37 11.38
CA PRO A 108 8.67 5.21 11.85
C PRO A 108 8.49 5.87 13.23
N ILE A 109 7.38 6.57 13.41
CA ILE A 109 7.05 7.36 14.61
C ILE A 109 6.24 6.51 15.60
N ALA A 110 6.54 6.59 16.89
CA ALA A 110 5.73 5.99 17.95
C ALA A 110 4.79 7.02 18.60
N ASP A 111 3.72 6.57 19.27
CA ASP A 111 2.75 7.47 19.92
C ASP A 111 3.42 8.43 20.92
N ALA A 112 4.46 7.98 21.63
CA ALA A 112 5.21 8.79 22.59
C ALA A 112 5.95 9.97 21.94
N ASP A 113 6.38 9.82 20.68
CA ASP A 113 7.06 10.89 19.93
C ASP A 113 6.08 11.98 19.49
N ASP A 114 4.79 11.64 19.35
CA ASP A 114 3.72 12.57 19.00
C ASP A 114 3.21 13.39 20.20
N VAL A 115 3.54 12.99 21.43
CA VAL A 115 3.13 13.69 22.67
C VAL A 115 3.84 15.03 22.85
N THR A 116 5.13 15.10 22.50
CA THR A 116 5.94 16.33 22.59
C THR A 116 6.26 16.81 21.18
N PRO A 117 5.33 17.50 20.50
CA PRO A 117 5.54 17.86 19.11
C PRO A 117 6.80 18.75 18.99
N PRO A 118 7.64 18.55 17.96
CA PRO A 118 8.69 19.50 17.64
C PRO A 118 8.05 20.89 17.46
N ALA A 119 8.78 21.94 17.82
CA ALA A 119 8.27 23.33 17.85
C ALA A 119 7.40 23.67 16.62
N THR A 120 6.30 24.40 16.85
CA THR A 120 5.32 24.76 15.81
C THR A 120 6.04 25.26 14.56
N SER A 121 5.82 24.59 13.43
CA SER A 121 6.54 24.84 12.18
C SER A 121 5.57 24.99 11.02
N THR A 122 5.92 25.87 10.08
CA THR A 122 5.26 25.95 8.77
C THR A 122 5.48 24.69 7.92
N ALA A 123 6.50 23.89 8.23
CA ALA A 123 6.77 22.59 7.64
C ALA A 123 7.48 21.66 8.64
N TYR A 124 6.86 20.54 8.98
CA TYR A 124 7.46 19.53 9.87
C TYR A 124 8.50 18.70 9.13
N ASN A 125 9.65 18.46 9.77
CA ASN A 125 10.76 17.73 9.16
C ASN A 125 10.36 16.35 8.61
N ASP A 126 9.51 15.66 9.36
CA ASP A 126 9.03 14.32 9.07
C ASP A 126 7.87 14.29 8.05
N GLY A 127 7.41 15.45 7.58
CA GLY A 127 6.35 15.56 6.57
C GLY A 127 4.93 15.33 7.07
N HIS A 128 4.71 15.07 8.37
CA HIS A 128 3.38 14.81 8.92
C HIS A 128 2.69 16.11 9.33
N ALA A 129 1.50 16.36 8.78
CA ALA A 129 0.69 17.49 9.20
C ALA A 129 0.16 17.28 10.63
N ARG A 130 0.10 18.34 11.44
CA ARG A 130 -0.32 18.28 12.85
C ARG A 130 -1.27 19.42 13.20
N VAL A 131 -2.14 19.18 14.16
CA VAL A 131 -2.83 20.26 14.89
C VAL A 131 -1.81 21.00 15.77
N ASP A 132 -1.94 22.32 15.87
CA ASP A 132 -1.05 23.14 16.71
C ASP A 132 -1.19 22.72 18.19
N SER A 133 -0.07 22.62 18.88
CA SER A 133 -0.06 22.33 20.33
C SER A 133 -0.58 23.49 21.17
N ALA A 134 -0.77 24.68 20.57
CA ALA A 134 -1.49 25.78 21.18
C ALA A 134 -3.03 25.56 21.18
N ASP A 135 -3.56 24.80 20.22
CA ASP A 135 -5.00 24.56 20.09
C ASP A 135 -5.50 23.39 20.94
N THR A 136 -4.60 22.47 21.28
CA THR A 136 -4.87 21.28 22.10
C THR A 136 -3.75 21.11 23.11
N GLY A 137 -4.06 20.97 24.40
CA GLY A 137 -3.07 20.85 25.47
C GLY A 137 -2.46 19.45 25.56
N GLY A 138 -3.28 18.40 25.54
CA GLY A 138 -2.87 17.02 25.77
C GLY A 138 -3.30 15.99 24.72
N VAL A 139 -4.35 16.27 23.93
CA VAL A 139 -4.69 15.48 22.74
C VAL A 139 -3.80 15.93 21.58
N ARG A 140 -3.29 14.97 20.81
CA ARG A 140 -2.39 15.22 19.69
C ARG A 140 -2.95 14.55 18.46
N VAL A 141 -3.14 15.34 17.40
CA VAL A 141 -3.69 14.85 16.14
C VAL A 141 -2.70 15.14 15.03
N ARG A 142 -2.35 14.10 14.27
CA ARG A 142 -1.51 14.23 13.07
C ARG A 142 -2.04 13.42 11.90
N ALA A 143 -1.62 13.77 10.71
CA ALA A 143 -1.76 12.92 9.53
C ALA A 143 -0.91 11.65 9.72
N ARG A 144 -1.50 10.47 9.52
CA ARG A 144 -0.84 9.18 9.74
C ARG A 144 0.40 9.00 8.88
N HIS A 145 0.34 9.48 7.64
CA HIS A 145 1.42 9.37 6.68
C HIS A 145 1.96 10.75 6.32
N PRO A 146 3.25 10.85 5.95
CA PRO A 146 3.82 12.13 5.56
C PRO A 146 3.26 12.56 4.20
N GLY A 147 3.31 13.86 3.89
CA GLY A 147 2.86 14.41 2.61
C GLY A 147 2.05 15.70 2.76
N ALA A 148 2.13 16.57 1.75
CA ALA A 148 1.36 17.81 1.72
C ALA A 148 -0.15 17.56 1.64
N ALA A 149 -0.56 16.41 1.11
CA ALA A 149 -1.96 15.98 1.06
C ALA A 149 -2.57 15.75 2.45
N GLY A 150 -1.74 15.58 3.49
CA GLY A 150 -2.19 15.46 4.88
C GLY A 150 -2.63 16.77 5.53
N ASN A 151 -2.40 17.93 4.86
CA ASN A 151 -2.88 19.23 5.34
C ASN A 151 -4.39 19.35 5.15
N LEU A 152 -5.14 18.94 6.16
CA LEU A 152 -6.59 18.75 6.13
C LEU A 152 -7.24 19.45 7.33
N ARG A 153 -8.55 19.32 7.44
CA ARG A 153 -9.28 19.74 8.64
C ARG A 153 -9.88 18.52 9.32
N VAL A 154 -9.73 18.42 10.63
CA VAL A 154 -10.37 17.39 11.45
C VAL A 154 -11.48 18.05 12.27
N ARG A 155 -12.66 17.45 12.24
CA ARG A 155 -13.81 17.84 13.04
C ARG A 155 -14.06 16.79 14.10
N PHE A 156 -14.10 17.21 15.35
CA PHE A 156 -14.54 16.39 16.46
C PHE A 156 -15.97 16.77 16.81
N THR A 157 -16.85 15.79 16.86
CA THR A 157 -18.27 15.98 17.20
C THR A 157 -18.64 15.14 18.41
N LEU A 158 -19.03 15.78 19.52
CA LEU A 158 -19.67 15.10 20.64
C LEU A 158 -21.14 14.90 20.32
N LYS A 159 -21.61 13.66 20.40
CA LYS A 159 -22.99 13.31 20.09
C LYS A 159 -23.58 12.40 21.17
N GLY A 160 -24.73 12.80 21.68
CA GLY A 160 -25.52 11.97 22.60
C GLY A 160 -26.39 10.98 21.83
N GLY A 161 -26.36 9.74 22.29
CA GLY A 161 -27.24 8.67 21.81
C GLY A 161 -28.68 8.81 22.29
N ALA A 162 -29.43 7.72 22.15
CA ALA A 162 -30.76 7.60 22.75
C ALA A 162 -30.68 7.57 24.29
N ASN A 163 -31.80 7.85 24.96
CA ASN A 163 -31.89 7.66 26.40
C ASN A 163 -31.71 6.17 26.74
N VAL A 164 -30.72 5.86 27.57
CA VAL A 164 -30.40 4.51 28.04
C VAL A 164 -30.94 4.21 29.43
N LEU A 165 -31.52 5.22 30.10
CA LEU A 165 -32.21 5.06 31.38
C LEU A 165 -33.54 4.35 31.16
N THR A 166 -33.74 3.23 31.85
CA THR A 166 -34.98 2.45 31.81
C THR A 166 -35.47 2.15 33.22
N SER A 167 -36.74 1.78 33.34
CA SER A 167 -37.27 1.19 34.58
C SER A 167 -37.40 -0.32 34.41
N ASP A 168 -36.77 -1.07 35.30
CA ASP A 168 -37.01 -2.51 35.48
C ASP A 168 -37.79 -2.74 36.78
N THR A 169 -38.36 -3.93 36.95
CA THR A 169 -39.05 -4.30 38.20
C THR A 169 -38.11 -5.08 39.10
N ASP A 170 -37.92 -4.62 40.33
CA ASP A 170 -37.17 -5.35 41.34
C ASP A 170 -37.84 -6.71 41.62
N PRO A 171 -37.15 -7.84 41.40
CA PRO A 171 -37.71 -9.18 41.58
C PRO A 171 -38.07 -9.50 43.04
N VAL A 172 -37.56 -8.75 44.02
CA VAL A 172 -37.80 -8.96 45.44
C VAL A 172 -38.93 -8.07 45.95
N SER A 173 -38.87 -6.76 45.66
CA SER A 173 -39.84 -5.79 46.19
C SER A 173 -41.03 -5.53 45.25
N GLY A 174 -40.94 -5.88 43.97
CA GLY A 174 -41.94 -5.56 42.95
C GLY A 174 -42.00 -4.06 42.58
N SER A 175 -41.08 -3.24 43.11
CA SER A 175 -41.01 -1.81 42.84
C SER A 175 -40.27 -1.54 41.53
N ALA A 176 -40.56 -0.43 40.86
CA ALA A 176 -39.77 0.02 39.72
C ALA A 176 -38.40 0.52 40.21
N ILE A 177 -37.33 0.02 39.58
CA ILE A 177 -35.95 0.44 39.82
C ILE A 177 -35.35 1.01 38.53
N ALA A 178 -34.63 2.11 38.64
CA ALA A 178 -33.90 2.69 37.52
C ALA A 178 -32.70 1.81 37.16
N THR A 179 -32.56 1.48 35.88
CA THR A 179 -31.47 0.67 35.33
C THR A 179 -30.96 1.29 34.04
N LEU A 180 -29.71 0.99 33.68
CA LEU A 180 -29.12 1.41 32.40
C LEU A 180 -28.99 0.20 31.47
N ARG A 181 -29.28 0.40 30.18
CA ARG A 181 -29.08 -0.62 29.15
C ARG A 181 -28.01 -0.20 28.14
N SER A 182 -27.25 -1.18 27.66
CA SER A 182 -26.25 -0.98 26.60
C SER A 182 -25.15 0.05 26.95
N VAL A 183 -24.77 0.10 28.22
CA VAL A 183 -23.65 0.91 28.74
C VAL A 183 -22.50 0.03 29.17
N LYS A 184 -21.31 0.60 29.25
CA LYS A 184 -20.07 -0.01 29.72
C LYS A 184 -19.39 0.88 30.75
N ASP A 185 -18.46 0.27 31.48
CA ASP A 185 -17.58 0.99 32.40
C ASP A 185 -16.76 2.03 31.63
N LEU A 186 -16.65 3.24 32.19
CA LEU A 186 -16.01 4.41 31.60
C LEU A 186 -16.70 4.99 30.36
N ASP A 187 -17.99 4.70 30.15
CA ASP A 187 -18.81 5.44 29.20
C ASP A 187 -19.01 6.88 29.70
N LEU A 188 -18.71 7.87 28.84
CA LEU A 188 -19.11 9.24 29.07
C LEU A 188 -20.61 9.36 28.80
N VAL A 189 -21.37 9.86 29.76
CA VAL A 189 -22.82 10.02 29.65
C VAL A 189 -23.22 11.47 29.95
N TRP A 190 -24.27 11.92 29.30
CA TRP A 190 -24.95 13.16 29.66
C TRP A 190 -26.19 12.82 30.47
N VAL A 191 -26.25 13.35 31.68
CA VAL A 191 -27.33 13.14 32.64
C VAL A 191 -28.12 14.43 32.75
N ARG A 192 -29.45 14.33 32.57
CA ARG A 192 -30.39 15.42 32.83
C ARG A 192 -31.41 14.96 33.86
N ASP A 193 -31.41 15.62 35.01
CA ASP A 193 -32.28 15.41 36.15
C ASP A 193 -33.48 16.36 36.11
N ARG A 194 -34.55 15.92 35.45
CA ARG A 194 -35.77 16.72 35.32
C ARG A 194 -36.67 16.61 36.54
N THR A 195 -36.65 15.46 37.20
CA THR A 195 -37.64 15.06 38.22
C THR A 195 -37.05 14.60 39.55
N SER A 196 -35.77 14.23 39.58
CA SER A 196 -35.03 13.83 40.78
C SER A 196 -34.51 15.02 41.60
N SER A 197 -34.18 14.79 42.88
CA SER A 197 -33.67 15.81 43.81
C SER A 197 -32.22 15.52 44.23
N PRO A 198 -31.33 16.53 44.29
CA PRO A 198 -31.58 17.93 43.95
C PRO A 198 -31.81 18.12 42.45
N ARG A 199 -32.77 18.96 42.07
CA ARG A 199 -33.06 19.24 40.65
C ARG A 199 -31.95 20.12 40.08
N GLY A 200 -31.18 19.59 39.14
CA GLY A 200 -30.15 20.28 38.38
C GLY A 200 -30.72 21.18 37.29
N ASP A 201 -29.80 21.82 36.56
CA ASP A 201 -30.11 22.69 35.44
C ASP A 201 -30.67 21.88 34.24
N GLU A 202 -31.62 22.44 33.48
CA GLU A 202 -32.24 21.75 32.34
C GLU A 202 -31.22 21.43 31.22
N THR A 203 -30.06 22.07 31.25
CA THR A 203 -28.88 21.84 30.39
C THR A 203 -28.20 20.49 30.64
N GLY A 204 -28.42 19.88 31.82
CA GLY A 204 -27.79 18.61 32.23
C GLY A 204 -26.29 18.71 32.51
N SER A 205 -25.67 17.59 32.87
CA SER A 205 -24.24 17.50 33.20
C SER A 205 -23.60 16.28 32.54
N LEU A 206 -22.31 16.39 32.22
CA LEU A 206 -21.52 15.25 31.78
C LEU A 206 -21.04 14.45 33.00
N CYS A 207 -21.15 13.13 32.93
CA CYS A 207 -20.70 12.21 33.95
C CYS A 207 -19.94 11.05 33.32
N LEU A 208 -19.01 10.46 34.05
CA LEU A 208 -18.33 9.23 33.70
C LEU A 208 -18.97 8.08 34.48
N LEU A 209 -19.26 7.00 33.78
CA LEU A 209 -19.94 5.85 34.36
C LEU A 209 -18.94 4.86 34.97
N HIS A 210 -19.20 4.39 36.18
CA HIS A 210 -18.41 3.36 36.86
C HIS A 210 -19.30 2.21 37.35
N TRP A 211 -18.88 0.97 37.12
CA TRP A 211 -19.54 -0.22 37.67
C TRP A 211 -19.03 -0.54 39.07
N ASP A 212 -19.89 -0.41 40.08
CA ASP A 212 -19.58 -0.85 41.43
C ASP A 212 -19.87 -2.35 41.57
N GLU A 213 -18.83 -3.18 41.53
CA GLU A 213 -18.95 -4.63 41.69
C GLU A 213 -19.52 -5.06 43.04
N ALA A 214 -19.26 -4.30 44.11
CA ALA A 214 -19.69 -4.67 45.46
C ALA A 214 -21.19 -4.44 45.66
N ARG A 215 -21.73 -3.40 45.02
CA ARG A 215 -23.15 -3.05 45.08
C ARG A 215 -23.95 -3.53 43.86
N ALA A 216 -23.27 -4.03 42.82
CA ALA A 216 -23.84 -4.44 41.54
C ALA A 216 -24.71 -3.33 40.91
N THR A 217 -24.19 -2.11 40.91
CA THR A 217 -24.91 -0.90 40.48
C THR A 217 -24.01 0.05 39.69
N TRP A 218 -24.63 0.95 38.95
CA TRP A 218 -23.93 2.00 38.22
C TRP A 218 -23.85 3.28 39.04
N THR A 219 -22.64 3.81 39.16
CA THR A 219 -22.37 5.11 39.78
C THR A 219 -21.89 6.12 38.75
N PHE A 220 -22.22 7.38 38.96
CA PHE A 220 -21.90 8.49 38.08
C PHE A 220 -20.89 9.40 38.79
N GLU A 221 -19.72 9.55 38.18
CA GLU A 221 -18.74 10.57 38.54
C GLU A 221 -19.06 11.83 37.72
N PRO A 222 -19.50 12.95 38.31
CA PRO A 222 -19.79 14.17 37.55
C PRO A 222 -18.50 14.90 37.11
N LEU A 223 -18.54 15.53 35.92
CA LEU A 223 -17.48 16.42 35.47
C LEU A 223 -17.36 17.63 36.41
N ALA A 224 -16.29 17.69 37.21
CA ALA A 224 -16.03 18.83 38.07
C ALA A 224 -15.45 20.00 37.26
N VAL A 225 -16.12 21.15 37.29
CA VAL A 225 -15.66 22.39 36.62
C VAL A 225 -14.42 22.99 37.32
N THR A 226 -14.05 22.51 38.50
CA THR A 226 -12.86 22.95 39.27
C THR A 226 -12.21 21.79 40.03
N SER A 227 -10.89 21.60 39.86
CA SER A 227 -10.09 20.54 40.51
C SER A 227 -9.42 21.02 41.82
N PRO A 228 -9.07 20.15 42.78
CA PRO A 228 -9.45 18.74 42.92
C PRO A 228 -10.59 18.57 43.95
N VAL A 229 -11.45 17.58 43.76
CA VAL A 229 -12.53 17.26 44.69
C VAL A 229 -12.13 16.02 45.48
N GLU A 230 -11.69 16.20 46.73
CA GLU A 230 -11.54 15.09 47.70
C GLU A 230 -12.91 14.50 48.11
N ASP A 231 -14.03 15.15 47.72
CA ASP A 231 -15.42 14.78 47.96
C ASP A 231 -16.28 14.95 46.68
N ALA A 232 -15.99 14.21 45.61
CA ALA A 232 -16.86 14.24 44.44
C ALA A 232 -18.24 13.66 44.82
N ASP A 233 -19.32 14.41 44.64
CA ASP A 233 -20.71 14.00 44.90
C ASP A 233 -21.15 12.94 43.87
N TRP A 234 -20.54 11.76 43.92
CA TRP A 234 -20.94 10.62 43.09
C TRP A 234 -22.36 10.24 43.47
N PHE A 235 -23.18 9.96 42.46
CA PHE A 235 -24.55 9.50 42.68
C PHE A 235 -24.78 8.16 41.99
N ASP A 236 -25.77 7.43 42.49
CA ASP A 236 -26.13 6.09 42.02
C ASP A 236 -27.30 6.18 41.04
N VAL A 237 -27.41 5.24 40.09
CA VAL A 237 -28.55 5.18 39.17
C VAL A 237 -29.91 5.16 39.87
N SER A 238 -30.00 4.63 41.08
CA SER A 238 -31.22 4.62 41.90
C SER A 238 -31.72 6.00 42.32
N THR A 239 -30.90 7.06 42.23
CA THR A 239 -31.34 8.44 42.49
C THR A 239 -32.10 9.05 41.31
N LEU A 240 -31.99 8.45 40.12
CA LEU A 240 -32.66 8.91 38.90
C LEU A 240 -34.05 8.28 38.76
N ASN A 241 -34.97 9.06 38.19
CA ASN A 241 -36.34 8.62 37.95
C ASN A 241 -36.57 8.38 36.44
N ALA A 242 -36.70 7.10 36.09
CA ALA A 242 -37.02 6.67 34.73
C ALA A 242 -38.53 6.78 34.46
N ASP A 243 -38.92 7.60 33.49
CA ASP A 243 -40.30 7.69 33.02
C ASP A 243 -40.52 6.76 31.81
N PRO A 244 -41.60 5.96 31.78
CA PRO A 244 -41.93 5.14 30.62
C PRO A 244 -42.28 5.94 29.36
N GLU A 245 -42.67 7.22 29.49
CA GLU A 245 -42.80 8.12 28.34
C GLU A 245 -41.45 8.79 27.99
N PRO A 246 -41.04 8.77 26.70
CA PRO A 246 -39.76 9.34 26.27
C PRO A 246 -39.61 10.82 26.66
N ASP A 247 -38.45 11.17 27.21
CA ASP A 247 -38.04 12.55 27.57
C ASP A 247 -38.91 13.28 28.62
N GLN A 248 -39.89 12.58 29.23
CA GLN A 248 -40.74 13.09 30.32
C GLN A 248 -40.06 12.97 31.70
N GLY A 249 -39.23 11.94 31.89
CA GLY A 249 -38.41 11.73 33.08
C GLY A 249 -36.98 12.24 32.96
N ASP A 250 -36.13 11.75 33.87
CA ASP A 250 -34.69 11.95 33.77
C ASP A 250 -34.14 11.24 32.53
N SER A 251 -33.01 11.71 32.02
CA SER A 251 -32.41 11.17 30.81
C SER A 251 -30.92 10.93 31.03
N VAL A 252 -30.46 9.74 30.63
CA VAL A 252 -29.05 9.39 30.55
C VAL A 252 -28.77 9.03 29.10
N ARG A 253 -27.87 9.77 28.44
CA ARG A 253 -27.50 9.52 27.03
C ARG A 253 -26.01 9.26 26.94
N VAL A 254 -25.60 8.13 26.37
CA VAL A 254 -24.19 7.86 26.11
C VAL A 254 -23.67 8.88 25.11
N VAL A 255 -22.61 9.58 25.47
CA VAL A 255 -21.94 10.57 24.64
C VAL A 255 -20.75 9.90 23.98
N THR A 256 -20.76 9.90 22.65
CA THR A 256 -19.67 9.35 21.85
C THR A 256 -19.03 10.43 21.01
N LEU A 257 -17.78 10.19 20.62
CA LEU A 257 -17.05 11.06 19.73
C LEU A 257 -17.22 10.57 18.29
N SER A 258 -17.46 11.51 17.38
CA SER A 258 -17.25 11.31 15.96
C SER A 258 -16.07 12.13 15.48
N VAL A 259 -15.21 11.52 14.69
CA VAL A 259 -14.07 12.17 14.03
C VAL A 259 -14.40 12.25 12.55
N SER A 260 -14.47 13.46 12.00
CA SER A 260 -14.71 13.68 10.57
C SER A 260 -13.48 14.35 9.95
N LEU A 261 -13.05 13.86 8.80
CA LEU A 261 -11.97 14.46 8.03
C LEU A 261 -12.58 15.27 6.89
N LEU A 262 -12.14 16.51 6.73
CA LEU A 262 -12.60 17.41 5.70
C LEU A 262 -11.41 17.87 4.86
N THR A 263 -11.71 18.37 3.65
CA THR A 263 -10.75 19.14 2.87
C THR A 263 -10.21 20.32 3.67
N ARG A 264 -9.02 20.82 3.32
CA ARG A 264 -8.35 21.90 4.06
C ARG A 264 -9.22 23.15 4.24
N ASP A 265 -10.03 23.48 3.24
CA ASP A 265 -10.97 24.61 3.24
C ASP A 265 -12.28 24.32 4.01
N GLY A 266 -12.49 23.08 4.48
CA GLY A 266 -13.67 22.63 5.19
C GLY A 266 -14.92 22.45 4.31
N THR A 267 -14.80 22.52 2.99
CA THR A 267 -15.96 22.51 2.08
C THR A 267 -16.52 21.13 1.80
N ARG A 268 -15.68 20.09 1.90
CA ARG A 268 -16.06 18.70 1.60
C ARG A 268 -15.61 17.75 2.70
N GLU A 269 -16.54 16.97 3.22
CA GLU A 269 -16.24 15.84 4.09
C GLU A 269 -15.68 14.67 3.27
N LEU A 270 -14.57 14.11 3.74
CA LEU A 270 -13.81 13.03 3.09
C LEU A 270 -14.14 11.67 3.71
N ALA A 271 -14.27 11.63 5.04
CA ALA A 271 -14.60 10.42 5.80
C ALA A 271 -15.06 10.79 7.22
N THR A 272 -15.87 9.93 7.82
CA THR A 272 -16.35 10.09 9.21
C THR A 272 -16.35 8.75 9.93
N TRP A 273 -15.82 8.75 11.15
CA TRP A 273 -15.82 7.63 12.08
C TRP A 273 -16.62 8.05 13.32
N SER A 274 -17.66 7.29 13.68
CA SER A 274 -18.61 7.66 14.74
C SER A 274 -18.70 6.58 15.82
N GLY A 275 -19.22 6.96 16.98
CA GLY A 275 -19.47 6.03 18.08
C GLY A 275 -18.21 5.66 18.85
N LEU A 276 -17.19 6.53 18.87
CA LEU A 276 -15.91 6.25 19.51
C LEU A 276 -15.98 6.62 21.01
N PRO A 277 -15.61 5.71 21.91
CA PRO A 277 -15.47 6.02 23.33
C PRO A 277 -14.34 7.02 23.57
N LEU A 278 -14.56 7.94 24.50
CA LEU A 278 -13.60 9.01 24.81
C LEU A 278 -12.56 8.58 25.85
N ASP A 279 -12.97 7.81 26.86
CA ASP A 279 -12.09 7.49 27.97
C ASP A 279 -10.93 6.58 27.51
N PRO A 280 -9.66 6.95 27.75
CA PRO A 280 -8.53 6.12 27.34
C PRO A 280 -8.53 4.71 27.94
N GLY A 281 -9.14 4.52 29.10
CA GLY A 281 -9.29 3.26 29.81
C GLY A 281 -10.48 2.42 29.37
N HIS A 282 -11.40 2.96 28.55
CA HIS A 282 -12.59 2.24 28.07
C HIS A 282 -12.19 0.96 27.31
N ARG A 283 -12.94 -0.11 27.56
CA ARG A 283 -12.67 -1.45 27.02
C ARG A 283 -13.91 -2.11 26.42
N SER A 284 -13.67 -2.88 25.37
CA SER A 284 -14.61 -3.89 24.87
C SER A 284 -13.98 -5.27 24.97
N GLY A 285 -14.38 -6.03 25.99
CA GLY A 285 -13.73 -7.29 26.34
C GLY A 285 -12.33 -7.03 26.92
N ALA A 286 -11.30 -7.69 26.38
CA ALA A 286 -9.94 -7.57 26.91
C ALA A 286 -9.15 -6.36 26.36
N ALA A 287 -9.59 -5.77 25.23
CA ALA A 287 -8.87 -4.71 24.53
C ALA A 287 -9.48 -3.33 24.80
N THR A 288 -8.62 -2.31 24.85
CA THR A 288 -9.03 -0.91 24.83
C THR A 288 -9.56 -0.54 23.44
N ASP A 289 -10.66 0.20 23.38
CA ASP A 289 -11.37 0.56 22.14
C ASP A 289 -11.69 2.07 22.05
N SER A 290 -11.04 2.88 22.88
CA SER A 290 -11.16 4.34 22.83
C SER A 290 -10.68 4.95 21.51
N VAL A 291 -10.99 6.23 21.28
CA VAL A 291 -10.50 6.99 20.12
C VAL A 291 -8.98 6.87 19.93
N PHE A 292 -8.21 6.81 21.02
CA PHE A 292 -6.75 6.66 20.99
C PHE A 292 -6.30 5.25 20.59
N ALA A 293 -7.05 4.21 20.98
CA ALA A 293 -6.76 2.84 20.56
C ALA A 293 -7.11 2.63 19.08
N TYR A 294 -8.20 3.25 18.61
CA TYR A 294 -8.64 3.13 17.22
C TYR A 294 -7.73 3.90 16.25
N PHE A 295 -7.39 5.15 16.59
CA PHE A 295 -6.54 6.00 15.73
C PHE A 295 -5.05 5.97 16.10
N GLY A 296 -4.60 5.22 17.11
CA GLY A 296 -3.18 5.22 17.51
C GLY A 296 -2.20 4.83 16.39
N ASN A 297 -0.89 4.94 16.65
CA ASN A 297 0.14 4.53 15.69
C ASN A 297 0.04 3.03 15.35
N SER A 298 -0.39 2.20 16.31
CA SER A 298 -0.59 0.75 16.15
C SER A 298 -2.06 0.37 16.37
N PRO A 299 -2.95 0.61 15.40
CA PRO A 299 -4.35 0.21 15.51
C PRO A 299 -4.49 -1.33 15.48
N ALA A 300 -5.69 -1.83 15.77
CA ALA A 300 -5.95 -3.26 15.97
C ALA A 300 -5.61 -4.16 14.75
N SER A 301 -5.59 -3.61 13.54
CA SER A 301 -5.27 -4.35 12.32
C SER A 301 -4.32 -3.59 11.38
N ALA A 302 -3.54 -4.32 10.60
CA ALA A 302 -2.70 -3.74 9.55
C ALA A 302 -3.52 -3.01 8.46
N GLY A 303 -4.76 -3.47 8.22
CA GLY A 303 -5.68 -2.80 7.30
C GLY A 303 -6.06 -1.40 7.80
N ASP A 304 -6.37 -1.27 9.09
CA ASP A 304 -6.66 0.03 9.71
C ASP A 304 -5.42 0.93 9.70
N ALA A 305 -4.23 0.38 9.96
CA ALA A 305 -2.98 1.13 9.90
C ALA A 305 -2.67 1.68 8.50
N ARG A 306 -3.19 1.05 7.43
CA ARG A 306 -3.08 1.54 6.04
C ARG A 306 -4.19 2.53 5.68
N ALA A 307 -5.41 2.30 6.16
CA ALA A 307 -6.60 3.02 5.73
C ALA A 307 -6.88 4.29 6.55
N LEU A 308 -6.54 4.31 7.84
CA LEU A 308 -6.83 5.45 8.71
C LEU A 308 -5.90 6.62 8.39
N PRO A 309 -6.42 7.80 8.03
CA PRO A 309 -5.59 8.92 7.59
C PRO A 309 -4.99 9.72 8.74
N LEU A 310 -5.43 9.47 9.96
CA LEU A 310 -5.02 10.21 11.16
C LEU A 310 -4.37 9.29 12.18
N VAL A 311 -3.52 9.89 13.00
CA VAL A 311 -3.11 9.39 14.30
C VAL A 311 -3.62 10.34 15.38
N ILE A 312 -4.28 9.78 16.40
CA ILE A 312 -4.72 10.52 17.58
C ILE A 312 -4.02 9.90 18.80
N ALA A 313 -3.10 10.65 19.37
CA ALA A 313 -2.34 10.29 20.56
C ALA A 313 -2.73 11.20 21.73
N ARG A 314 -2.28 10.84 22.94
CA ARG A 314 -2.49 11.63 24.15
C ARG A 314 -1.23 11.73 24.98
N ASP A 315 -1.02 12.88 25.63
CA ASP A 315 -0.13 12.96 26.78
C ASP A 315 -0.83 12.31 27.99
N PRO A 316 -0.36 11.15 28.48
CA PRO A 316 -0.99 10.50 29.63
C PRO A 316 -0.90 11.32 30.93
N LYS A 317 -0.07 12.37 30.99
CA LYS A 317 0.02 13.28 32.14
C LYS A 317 -1.05 14.37 32.12
N LEU A 318 -1.55 14.72 30.94
CA LEU A 318 -2.53 15.80 30.75
C LEU A 318 -3.93 15.26 30.45
N VAL A 319 -4.01 14.11 29.79
CA VAL A 319 -5.27 13.46 29.39
C VAL A 319 -5.29 12.06 29.96
N ALA A 320 -5.95 11.90 31.12
CA ALA A 320 -6.08 10.65 31.83
C ALA A 320 -7.48 10.03 31.69
N SER A 321 -8.51 10.87 31.55
CA SER A 321 -9.93 10.48 31.53
C SER A 321 -10.69 11.07 30.34
N ALA A 322 -11.91 10.61 30.09
CA ALA A 322 -12.81 11.23 29.11
C ALA A 322 -13.04 12.73 29.35
N PHE A 323 -13.03 13.19 30.61
CA PHE A 323 -13.19 14.59 30.95
C PHE A 323 -12.05 15.46 30.45
N ASP A 324 -10.82 14.96 30.56
CA ASP A 324 -9.66 15.68 30.04
C ASP A 324 -9.72 15.76 28.51
N VAL A 325 -10.21 14.70 27.84
CA VAL A 325 -10.41 14.71 26.37
C VAL A 325 -11.43 15.79 25.98
N VAL A 326 -12.56 15.85 26.69
CA VAL A 326 -13.59 16.85 26.42
C VAL A 326 -13.07 18.26 26.69
N ASN A 327 -12.39 18.48 27.83
CA ASN A 327 -11.80 19.77 28.16
C ASN A 327 -10.78 20.22 27.12
N ASP A 328 -9.91 19.31 26.67
CA ASP A 328 -8.84 19.63 25.73
C ASP A 328 -9.34 19.96 24.33
N LEU A 329 -10.42 19.30 23.88
CA LEU A 329 -10.99 19.52 22.54
C LEU A 329 -12.08 20.60 22.51
N PHE A 330 -12.92 20.67 23.54
CA PHE A 330 -14.13 21.51 23.56
C PHE A 330 -14.05 22.67 24.58
N GLY A 331 -13.00 22.74 25.39
CA GLY A 331 -12.76 23.76 26.40
C GLY A 331 -13.27 23.39 27.80
N ALA A 332 -12.94 24.25 28.79
CA ALA A 332 -13.17 24.00 30.22
C ALA A 332 -14.64 23.88 30.65
N ASP A 333 -15.57 24.41 29.86
CA ASP A 333 -17.01 24.24 30.08
C ASP A 333 -17.68 23.77 28.78
N PRO A 334 -17.66 22.46 28.50
CA PRO A 334 -18.28 21.90 27.29
C PRO A 334 -19.81 21.97 27.35
N THR A 335 -20.39 22.04 28.55
CA THR A 335 -21.84 22.15 28.76
C THR A 335 -22.37 23.51 28.34
N ALA A 336 -21.56 24.57 28.40
CA ALA A 336 -21.91 25.87 27.82
C ALA A 336 -22.21 25.79 26.30
N LEU A 337 -21.63 24.85 25.57
CA LEU A 337 -21.92 24.65 24.14
C LEU A 337 -23.32 24.03 23.91
N LEU A 338 -23.88 23.39 24.93
CA LEU A 338 -25.25 22.84 24.91
C LEU A 338 -26.31 23.88 25.25
N GLU A 339 -25.93 25.04 25.81
CA GLU A 339 -26.88 26.11 26.09
C GLU A 339 -27.51 26.60 24.79
N PRO A 340 -28.86 26.63 24.68
CA PRO A 340 -29.51 27.12 23.49
C PRO A 340 -29.38 28.65 23.41
N SER A 341 -28.94 29.15 22.25
CA SER A 341 -28.95 30.58 21.95
C SER A 341 -30.39 31.14 21.96
N THR A 342 -30.51 32.46 22.04
CA THR A 342 -31.82 33.14 22.04
C THR A 342 -32.72 32.73 20.86
N GLU A 343 -32.15 32.47 19.67
CA GLU A 343 -32.91 32.03 18.50
C GLU A 343 -33.27 30.54 18.55
N GLU A 344 -32.40 29.70 19.10
CA GLU A 344 -32.65 28.27 19.33
C GLU A 344 -33.76 28.07 20.37
N ALA A 345 -33.72 28.82 21.46
CA ALA A 345 -34.76 28.82 22.50
C ALA A 345 -36.13 29.23 21.94
N LYS A 346 -36.20 30.22 21.04
CA LYS A 346 -37.43 30.61 20.34
C LYS A 346 -37.98 29.48 19.45
N ARG A 347 -37.11 28.62 18.93
CA ARG A 347 -37.46 27.43 18.14
C ARG A 347 -37.70 26.19 19.00
N GLN A 348 -37.67 26.33 20.32
CA GLN A 348 -37.81 25.24 21.29
C GLN A 348 -36.73 24.16 21.15
N ILE A 349 -35.55 24.53 20.67
CA ILE A 349 -34.39 23.61 20.61
C ILE A 349 -33.80 23.52 22.02
N THR A 350 -33.73 22.31 22.55
CA THR A 350 -33.20 22.03 23.89
C THR A 350 -31.72 21.63 23.85
N ALA A 351 -31.07 21.58 25.03
CA ALA A 351 -29.72 21.01 25.17
C ALA A 351 -29.66 19.56 24.68
N ALA A 352 -30.71 18.76 24.95
CA ALA A 352 -30.81 17.39 24.46
C ALA A 352 -30.87 17.31 22.92
N ASP A 353 -31.55 18.26 22.27
CA ASP A 353 -31.61 18.35 20.81
C ASP A 353 -30.25 18.75 20.23
N LYS A 354 -29.56 19.72 20.83
CA LYS A 354 -28.20 20.12 20.42
C LYS A 354 -27.21 18.97 20.59
N LEU A 355 -27.27 18.24 21.71
CA LEU A 355 -26.43 17.06 21.93
C LEU A 355 -26.75 15.92 20.95
N GLY A 356 -28.04 15.73 20.62
CA GLY A 356 -28.49 14.74 19.63
C GLY A 356 -28.08 15.07 18.20
N LEU A 357 -28.05 16.35 17.83
CA LEU A 357 -27.50 16.84 16.56
C LEU A 357 -25.97 16.74 16.54
N GLY A 358 -25.36 16.99 17.69
CA GLY A 358 -23.93 16.93 17.96
C GLY A 358 -23.27 18.30 17.96
N ILE A 359 -22.36 18.51 18.93
CA ILE A 359 -21.55 19.73 19.03
C ILE A 359 -20.21 19.47 18.36
N SER A 360 -19.79 20.36 17.47
CA SER A 360 -18.57 20.16 16.67
C SER A 360 -17.54 21.26 16.90
N VAL A 361 -16.26 20.85 16.93
CA VAL A 361 -15.09 21.72 16.90
C VAL A 361 -14.16 21.27 15.77
N ASP A 362 -13.53 22.24 15.11
CA ASP A 362 -12.69 22.01 13.94
C ASP A 362 -11.24 22.41 14.25
N PHE A 363 -10.29 21.53 13.92
CA PHE A 363 -8.86 21.81 14.01
C PHE A 363 -8.21 21.65 12.63
N GLN A 364 -7.23 22.50 12.34
CA GLN A 364 -6.50 22.45 11.09
C GLN A 364 -5.21 21.64 11.27
N LEU A 365 -4.99 20.68 10.37
CA LEU A 365 -3.70 19.99 10.26
C LEU A 365 -2.81 20.79 9.31
N GLU A 366 -1.66 21.24 9.81
CA GLU A 366 -0.70 22.04 9.05
C GLU A 366 0.72 21.47 9.13
N GLY A 367 1.62 22.00 8.29
CA GLY A 367 3.04 21.64 8.27
C GLY A 367 3.36 20.32 7.55
N GLY A 368 2.38 19.59 7.05
CA GLY A 368 2.61 18.42 6.21
C GLY A 368 3.24 18.83 4.88
N ASN A 369 4.19 18.05 4.38
CA ASN A 369 4.92 18.36 3.16
C ASN A 369 5.41 17.07 2.48
N ASP A 370 5.72 17.17 1.18
CA ASP A 370 6.18 16.03 0.37
C ASP A 370 7.68 15.72 0.58
N GLY A 371 8.33 16.43 1.50
CA GLY A 371 9.74 16.23 1.85
C GLY A 371 10.69 16.77 0.79
N MET A 372 11.85 16.15 0.72
CA MET A 372 12.83 16.34 -0.34
C MET A 372 12.60 15.29 -1.44
N ARG A 373 13.06 15.56 -2.65
CA ARG A 373 13.04 14.56 -3.71
C ARG A 373 13.86 13.31 -3.28
N PRO A 374 13.27 12.09 -3.33
CA PRO A 374 14.00 10.88 -2.99
C PRO A 374 15.17 10.62 -3.93
N GLY A 375 16.33 10.26 -3.35
CA GLY A 375 17.54 9.89 -4.08
C GLY A 375 17.82 8.40 -4.04
N ALA A 376 19.03 8.02 -4.47
CA ALA A 376 19.43 6.63 -4.57
C ALA A 376 19.43 5.91 -3.21
N LYS A 377 19.82 6.62 -2.14
CA LYS A 377 19.83 6.08 -0.77
C LYS A 377 18.43 5.71 -0.29
N GLU A 378 17.46 6.60 -0.46
CA GLU A 378 16.10 6.35 0.00
C GLU A 378 15.40 5.28 -0.85
N VAL A 379 15.75 5.17 -2.14
CA VAL A 379 15.26 4.08 -3.01
C VAL A 379 15.85 2.73 -2.61
N GLU A 380 17.15 2.64 -2.30
CA GLU A 380 17.73 1.40 -1.75
C GLU A 380 17.01 1.01 -0.46
N GLY A 381 16.82 1.99 0.43
CA GLY A 381 16.14 1.84 1.70
C GLY A 381 16.94 1.06 2.74
N GLU A 382 16.33 0.88 3.91
CA GLU A 382 16.86 0.09 5.02
C GLU A 382 15.80 -0.86 5.55
N ALA A 383 16.24 -1.89 6.27
CA ALA A 383 15.34 -2.80 6.98
C ALA A 383 15.89 -2.97 8.40
N ASP A 384 15.00 -2.83 9.38
CA ASP A 384 15.30 -3.14 10.78
C ASP A 384 14.34 -4.24 11.25
N PRO A 385 14.76 -5.52 11.19
CA PRO A 385 13.95 -6.64 11.66
C PRO A 385 13.59 -6.56 13.15
N ARG A 386 14.36 -5.83 13.97
CA ARG A 386 14.05 -5.69 15.41
C ARG A 386 12.89 -4.73 15.63
N ARG A 387 12.77 -3.72 14.77
CA ARG A 387 11.67 -2.76 14.77
C ARG A 387 10.52 -3.15 13.83
N GLY A 388 10.68 -4.21 13.06
CA GLY A 388 9.64 -4.79 12.21
C GLY A 388 9.29 -3.93 10.99
N TYR A 389 10.24 -3.17 10.44
CA TYR A 389 10.00 -2.36 9.24
C TYR A 389 11.08 -2.53 8.16
N ALA A 390 10.66 -2.27 6.92
CA ALA A 390 11.54 -2.12 5.76
C ALA A 390 11.12 -0.88 4.96
N LEU A 391 12.09 -0.24 4.30
CA LEU A 391 11.92 0.94 3.45
C LEU A 391 12.44 0.65 2.04
N GLY A 392 11.96 1.40 1.06
CA GLY A 392 12.45 1.35 -0.31
C GLY A 392 12.43 -0.06 -0.93
N LEU A 393 13.45 -0.40 -1.71
CA LEU A 393 13.53 -1.68 -2.41
C LEU A 393 13.56 -2.89 -1.46
N LYS A 394 14.00 -2.70 -0.21
CA LYS A 394 13.99 -3.77 0.80
C LYS A 394 12.59 -4.27 1.12
N GLN A 395 11.56 -3.44 0.98
CA GLN A 395 10.16 -3.86 1.12
C GLN A 395 9.72 -4.91 0.10
N PHE A 396 10.41 -4.98 -1.04
CA PHE A 396 10.10 -5.96 -2.08
C PHE A 396 10.89 -7.25 -1.92
N GLU A 397 11.81 -7.37 -0.96
CA GLU A 397 12.67 -8.57 -0.86
C GLU A 397 11.90 -9.81 -0.45
N ASP A 398 10.95 -9.67 0.48
CA ASP A 398 10.13 -10.78 0.96
C ASP A 398 8.98 -11.14 0.00
N ILE A 399 8.70 -10.28 -1.00
CA ILE A 399 7.61 -10.47 -1.97
C ILE A 399 8.12 -11.19 -3.22
N GLU A 400 8.28 -12.50 -3.15
CA GLU A 400 8.92 -13.27 -4.22
C GLU A 400 8.19 -13.26 -5.58
N ASP A 401 6.90 -12.92 -5.60
CA ASP A 401 6.05 -12.94 -6.79
C ASP A 401 6.29 -11.77 -7.76
N ILE A 402 7.06 -10.74 -7.37
CA ILE A 402 7.39 -9.61 -8.24
C ILE A 402 8.32 -10.07 -9.36
N ALA A 403 7.91 -9.84 -10.61
CA ALA A 403 8.67 -10.19 -11.82
C ALA A 403 9.32 -8.98 -12.50
N MET A 404 8.80 -7.78 -12.27
CA MET A 404 9.33 -6.52 -12.82
C MET A 404 9.40 -5.45 -11.75
N VAL A 405 10.44 -4.62 -11.78
CA VAL A 405 10.61 -3.48 -10.88
C VAL A 405 10.92 -2.21 -11.66
N ALA A 406 10.39 -1.07 -11.23
CA ALA A 406 10.68 0.23 -11.83
C ALA A 406 10.59 1.36 -10.80
N ALA A 407 11.30 2.46 -11.06
CA ALA A 407 11.19 3.70 -10.27
C ALA A 407 10.68 4.88 -11.13
N PRO A 408 9.37 4.93 -11.46
CA PRO A 408 8.83 5.97 -12.33
C PRO A 408 9.09 7.37 -11.77
N GLY A 409 9.65 8.25 -12.59
CA GLY A 409 9.95 9.64 -12.23
C GLY A 409 11.31 9.86 -11.55
N SER A 410 12.05 8.79 -11.22
CA SER A 410 13.42 8.92 -10.69
C SER A 410 14.37 9.65 -11.65
N THR A 411 14.12 9.57 -12.96
CA THR A 411 14.89 10.23 -14.02
C THR A 411 14.26 11.52 -14.54
N TRP A 412 13.26 12.07 -13.86
CA TRP A 412 12.68 13.38 -14.19
C TRP A 412 13.69 14.51 -13.91
N ASP A 413 13.68 15.58 -14.70
CA ASP A 413 14.65 16.67 -14.60
C ASP A 413 16.11 16.18 -14.58
N TYR A 414 16.41 15.20 -15.44
CA TYR A 414 17.65 14.43 -15.42
C TYR A 414 18.90 15.30 -15.55
N ALA A 415 18.79 16.46 -16.20
CA ALA A 415 19.89 17.41 -16.36
C ALA A 415 20.43 17.91 -15.01
N HIS A 416 19.56 18.09 -14.01
CA HIS A 416 19.92 18.61 -12.69
C HIS A 416 20.15 17.51 -11.65
N VAL A 417 19.52 16.34 -11.80
CA VAL A 417 19.62 15.23 -10.83
C VAL A 417 20.39 14.02 -11.36
N ARG A 418 21.28 14.21 -12.32
CA ARG A 418 21.97 13.14 -13.06
C ARG A 418 22.58 12.07 -12.15
N ASP A 419 23.26 12.46 -11.08
CA ASP A 419 23.96 11.51 -10.21
C ASP A 419 22.97 10.69 -9.38
N GLU A 420 21.95 11.32 -8.79
CA GLU A 420 20.89 10.64 -8.04
C GLU A 420 20.04 9.71 -8.93
N ALA A 421 19.72 10.14 -10.15
CA ALA A 421 18.99 9.33 -11.13
C ALA A 421 19.80 8.09 -11.54
N ASN A 422 21.10 8.25 -11.81
CA ASN A 422 21.97 7.12 -12.13
C ASN A 422 22.20 6.19 -10.94
N GLY A 423 22.31 6.73 -9.72
CA GLY A 423 22.36 5.94 -8.51
C GLY A 423 21.09 5.11 -8.32
N THR A 424 19.92 5.70 -8.54
CA THR A 424 18.62 4.99 -8.49
C THR A 424 18.54 3.86 -9.52
N ILE A 425 18.99 4.11 -10.75
CA ILE A 425 19.07 3.08 -11.78
C ILE A 425 19.99 1.92 -11.35
N ALA A 426 21.15 2.23 -10.77
CA ALA A 426 22.07 1.21 -10.26
C ALA A 426 21.41 0.37 -9.16
N GLN A 427 20.62 0.98 -8.26
CA GLN A 427 19.89 0.27 -7.21
C GLN A 427 18.81 -0.66 -7.79
N LEU A 428 18.07 -0.22 -8.81
CA LEU A 428 17.09 -1.08 -9.51
C LEU A 428 17.77 -2.29 -10.16
N ILE A 429 18.91 -2.09 -10.83
CA ILE A 429 19.67 -3.17 -11.47
C ILE A 429 20.18 -4.15 -10.39
N ALA A 430 20.84 -3.65 -9.35
CA ALA A 430 21.38 -4.46 -8.27
C ALA A 430 20.30 -5.29 -7.57
N HIS A 431 19.12 -4.70 -7.35
CA HIS A 431 17.95 -5.40 -6.81
C HIS A 431 17.46 -6.50 -7.74
N ALA A 432 17.30 -6.20 -9.04
CA ALA A 432 16.83 -7.18 -10.01
C ALA A 432 17.80 -8.38 -10.15
N GLU A 433 19.11 -8.11 -10.09
CA GLU A 433 20.16 -9.13 -10.13
C GLU A 433 20.18 -10.00 -8.88
N ARG A 434 20.11 -9.38 -7.69
CA ARG A 434 20.10 -10.09 -6.40
C ARG A 434 18.86 -10.97 -6.25
N MET A 435 17.70 -10.48 -6.66
CA MET A 435 16.43 -11.22 -6.60
C MET A 435 16.28 -12.26 -7.72
N ARG A 436 17.22 -12.29 -8.69
CA ARG A 436 17.41 -13.27 -9.78
C ARG A 436 16.29 -13.40 -10.82
N TYR A 437 15.03 -13.45 -10.39
CA TYR A 437 13.85 -13.68 -11.22
C TYR A 437 13.12 -12.37 -11.58
N ARG A 438 13.80 -11.23 -11.46
CA ARG A 438 13.26 -9.89 -11.69
C ARG A 438 13.93 -9.20 -12.87
N ILE A 439 13.18 -8.30 -13.50
CA ILE A 439 13.72 -7.35 -14.49
C ILE A 439 13.47 -5.92 -14.02
N ALA A 440 14.52 -5.10 -14.07
CA ALA A 440 14.42 -3.66 -13.94
C ALA A 440 13.99 -3.02 -15.27
N ILE A 441 12.87 -2.33 -15.26
CA ILE A 441 12.38 -1.50 -16.37
C ILE A 441 12.89 -0.07 -16.13
N LEU A 442 13.83 0.36 -16.97
CA LEU A 442 14.56 1.61 -16.79
C LEU A 442 14.04 2.68 -17.74
N ASP A 443 13.87 3.88 -17.19
CA ASP A 443 13.55 5.09 -17.92
C ASP A 443 14.82 5.79 -18.38
N SER A 444 14.82 6.36 -19.59
CA SER A 444 15.81 7.38 -19.92
C SER A 444 15.62 8.63 -19.05
N GLY A 445 16.62 9.51 -19.00
CA GLY A 445 16.36 10.90 -18.62
C GLY A 445 15.34 11.56 -19.54
N ASP A 446 14.55 12.50 -19.01
CA ASP A 446 13.66 13.33 -19.81
C ASP A 446 14.48 14.28 -20.71
N LYS A 447 13.91 14.63 -21.87
CA LYS A 447 14.45 15.60 -22.84
C LYS A 447 15.86 15.29 -23.35
N LEU A 448 16.34 14.06 -23.16
CA LEU A 448 17.69 13.70 -23.57
C LEU A 448 17.82 13.62 -25.10
N PRO A 449 18.81 14.29 -25.70
CA PRO A 449 19.15 14.06 -27.10
C PRO A 449 19.76 12.67 -27.28
N ILE A 450 19.71 12.16 -28.51
CA ILE A 450 20.20 10.82 -28.88
C ILE A 450 21.63 10.57 -28.40
N ALA A 451 22.54 11.55 -28.53
CA ALA A 451 23.92 11.38 -28.10
C ALA A 451 24.05 11.14 -26.57
N GLU A 452 23.23 11.82 -25.77
CA GLU A 452 23.28 11.73 -24.32
C GLU A 452 22.62 10.46 -23.79
N VAL A 453 21.49 10.02 -24.36
CA VAL A 453 20.89 8.73 -23.96
C VAL A 453 21.81 7.55 -24.29
N ARG A 454 22.59 7.64 -25.37
CA ARG A 454 23.65 6.66 -25.68
C ARG A 454 24.78 6.72 -24.65
N GLY A 455 25.22 7.91 -24.26
CA GLY A 455 26.21 8.11 -23.21
C GLY A 455 25.76 7.59 -21.84
N MET A 456 24.48 7.73 -21.51
CA MET A 456 23.84 7.13 -20.33
C MET A 456 23.85 5.60 -20.44
N ARG A 457 23.36 5.06 -21.55
CA ARG A 457 23.29 3.62 -21.79
C ARG A 457 24.66 2.93 -21.73
N ALA A 458 25.71 3.58 -22.25
CA ALA A 458 27.07 3.01 -22.30
C ALA A 458 27.69 2.72 -20.92
N LYS A 459 27.14 3.29 -19.84
CA LYS A 459 27.61 3.07 -18.46
C LYS A 459 26.91 1.91 -17.76
N LEU A 460 25.92 1.30 -18.39
CA LEU A 460 25.09 0.25 -17.81
C LEU A 460 25.37 -1.08 -18.52
N ASP A 461 25.38 -2.20 -17.80
CA ASP A 461 25.41 -3.53 -18.41
C ASP A 461 24.71 -4.52 -17.48
N SER A 462 23.61 -5.12 -17.96
CA SER A 462 22.89 -6.14 -17.21
C SER A 462 21.92 -6.91 -18.09
N LYS A 463 21.85 -8.22 -17.89
CA LYS A 463 20.78 -9.04 -18.47
C LYS A 463 19.45 -8.89 -17.75
N HIS A 464 19.44 -8.31 -16.54
CA HIS A 464 18.23 -8.10 -15.73
C HIS A 464 17.65 -6.70 -15.87
N ALA A 465 18.03 -5.92 -16.89
CA ALA A 465 17.47 -4.60 -17.12
C ALA A 465 17.19 -4.32 -18.60
N ALA A 466 16.23 -3.43 -18.86
CA ALA A 466 15.91 -2.90 -20.19
C ALA A 466 15.65 -1.40 -20.12
N LEU A 467 16.30 -0.63 -21.00
CA LEU A 467 16.19 0.83 -21.07
C LEU A 467 15.23 1.26 -22.17
N TYR A 468 14.36 2.22 -21.87
CA TYR A 468 13.33 2.71 -22.79
C TYR A 468 13.44 4.22 -23.03
N TYR A 469 13.22 4.61 -24.28
CA TYR A 469 13.37 5.99 -24.76
C TYR A 469 12.45 6.24 -25.98
N PRO A 470 11.96 7.47 -26.21
CA PRO A 470 11.91 8.60 -25.28
C PRO A 470 10.70 8.49 -24.35
N TRP A 471 10.45 9.54 -23.58
CA TRP A 471 9.26 9.65 -22.73
C TRP A 471 7.96 9.71 -23.56
N VAL A 472 6.87 9.26 -22.95
CA VAL A 472 5.55 9.13 -23.59
C VAL A 472 4.72 10.37 -23.30
N THR A 473 4.22 11.03 -24.35
CA THR A 473 3.33 12.19 -24.19
C THR A 473 1.89 11.72 -24.05
N VAL A 474 1.21 12.17 -23.00
CA VAL A 474 -0.22 11.90 -22.75
C VAL A 474 -0.96 13.20 -22.50
N LEU A 475 -2.29 13.15 -22.62
CA LEU A 475 -3.16 14.17 -22.03
C LEU A 475 -3.29 13.90 -20.53
N ASP A 476 -2.90 14.86 -19.71
CA ASP A 476 -3.10 14.79 -18.27
C ASP A 476 -4.60 14.89 -17.93
N PRO A 477 -5.21 13.89 -17.27
CA PRO A 477 -6.61 13.98 -16.86
C PRO A 477 -6.89 15.09 -15.84
N ILE A 478 -5.88 15.55 -15.08
CA ILE A 478 -6.04 16.57 -14.05
C ILE A 478 -5.98 17.97 -14.67
N THR A 479 -4.84 18.33 -15.26
CA THR A 479 -4.64 19.67 -15.84
C THR A 479 -5.22 19.82 -17.26
N ARG A 480 -5.59 18.71 -17.91
CA ARG A 480 -6.03 18.67 -19.32
C ARG A 480 -5.01 19.25 -20.30
N ARG A 481 -3.72 19.16 -19.95
CA ARG A 481 -2.58 19.58 -20.77
C ARG A 481 -1.73 18.39 -21.16
N GLU A 482 -0.92 18.57 -22.20
CA GLU A 482 0.06 17.56 -22.58
C GLU A 482 1.19 17.51 -21.55
N ILE A 483 1.59 16.29 -21.19
CA ILE A 483 2.67 16.00 -20.26
C ILE A 483 3.48 14.82 -20.80
N ASN A 484 4.81 14.90 -20.67
CA ASN A 484 5.70 13.78 -20.92
C ASN A 484 5.84 12.96 -19.64
N LEU A 485 5.64 11.65 -19.76
CA LEU A 485 5.73 10.69 -18.66
C LEU A 485 6.82 9.65 -18.92
N PRO A 486 7.44 9.13 -17.85
CA PRO A 486 8.46 8.10 -17.95
C PRO A 486 7.88 6.81 -18.59
N PRO A 487 8.64 6.13 -19.46
CA PRO A 487 8.24 4.88 -20.10
C PRO A 487 7.77 3.74 -19.19
N SER A 488 8.34 3.61 -18.00
CA SER A 488 8.33 2.37 -17.21
C SER A 488 6.94 1.89 -16.84
N GLY A 489 6.03 2.82 -16.52
CA GLY A 489 4.61 2.51 -16.26
C GLY A 489 3.92 1.86 -17.46
N PHE A 490 4.12 2.42 -18.66
CA PHE A 490 3.57 1.89 -19.91
C PHE A 490 4.16 0.54 -20.25
N VAL A 491 5.49 0.43 -20.19
CA VAL A 491 6.21 -0.80 -20.54
C VAL A 491 5.85 -1.96 -19.63
N ALA A 492 5.76 -1.73 -18.31
CA ALA A 492 5.38 -2.78 -17.38
C ALA A 492 3.96 -3.30 -17.68
N GLY A 493 3.04 -2.40 -18.00
CA GLY A 493 1.68 -2.78 -18.39
C GLY A 493 1.60 -3.46 -19.75
N ILE A 494 2.40 -3.03 -20.74
CA ILE A 494 2.52 -3.68 -22.05
C ILE A 494 3.11 -5.09 -21.90
N CYS A 495 4.14 -5.28 -21.06
CA CYS A 495 4.68 -6.60 -20.73
C CYS A 495 3.60 -7.48 -20.11
N ALA A 496 2.86 -6.97 -19.13
CA ALA A 496 1.77 -7.71 -18.49
C ALA A 496 0.68 -8.12 -19.52
N ARG A 497 0.24 -7.20 -20.37
CA ARG A 497 -0.72 -7.49 -21.43
C ARG A 497 -0.21 -8.53 -22.43
N ASN A 498 1.01 -8.34 -22.94
CA ASN A 498 1.63 -9.26 -23.89
C ASN A 498 1.71 -10.67 -23.30
N ASP A 499 2.09 -10.80 -22.04
CA ASP A 499 2.21 -12.10 -21.39
C ASP A 499 0.84 -12.77 -21.20
N ILE A 500 -0.20 -12.01 -20.86
CA ILE A 500 -1.57 -12.52 -20.72
C ILE A 500 -2.12 -12.97 -22.09
N GLU A 501 -1.87 -12.19 -23.14
CA GLU A 501 -2.45 -12.42 -24.46
C GLU A 501 -1.64 -13.40 -25.33
N ARG A 502 -0.32 -13.47 -25.14
CA ARG A 502 0.63 -14.15 -26.05
C ARG A 502 1.77 -14.89 -25.34
N ALA A 503 1.76 -14.97 -24.01
CA ALA A 503 2.81 -15.54 -23.16
C ALA A 503 4.15 -14.79 -23.15
N VAL A 504 4.92 -15.01 -22.08
CA VAL A 504 6.17 -14.29 -21.77
C VAL A 504 7.29 -14.49 -22.80
N TYR A 505 7.28 -15.62 -23.52
CA TYR A 505 8.26 -15.91 -24.56
C TYR A 505 8.08 -15.01 -25.80
N LYS A 506 6.91 -14.37 -25.97
CA LYS A 506 6.69 -13.40 -27.05
C LYS A 506 7.29 -12.04 -26.68
N ALA A 507 8.07 -11.46 -27.60
CA ALA A 507 8.62 -10.11 -27.44
C ALA A 507 7.51 -9.05 -27.26
N PRO A 508 7.54 -8.23 -26.19
CA PRO A 508 6.63 -7.10 -25.96
C PRO A 508 7.02 -5.90 -26.85
N ALA A 509 7.02 -6.09 -28.16
CA ALA A 509 7.38 -5.10 -29.17
C ALA A 509 6.38 -5.15 -30.32
N ASN A 510 6.29 -4.05 -31.07
CA ASN A 510 5.19 -3.76 -32.01
C ASN A 510 3.82 -3.63 -31.32
N GLU A 511 3.84 -3.26 -30.04
CA GLU A 511 2.65 -3.08 -29.23
C GLU A 511 2.15 -1.63 -29.31
N VAL A 512 0.83 -1.44 -29.37
CA VAL A 512 0.23 -0.09 -29.27
C VAL A 512 0.43 0.41 -27.84
N VAL A 513 0.87 1.65 -27.71
CA VAL A 513 0.95 2.34 -26.42
C VAL A 513 -0.40 3.00 -26.16
N ARG A 514 -1.16 2.48 -25.20
CA ARG A 514 -2.43 3.07 -24.77
C ARG A 514 -2.16 4.39 -24.05
N LEU A 515 -3.13 5.30 -24.06
CA LEU A 515 -3.04 6.68 -23.55
C LEU A 515 -2.06 7.62 -24.28
N ALA A 516 -1.09 7.09 -25.02
CA ALA A 516 -0.12 7.90 -25.76
C ALA A 516 -0.79 8.71 -26.86
N ILE A 517 -0.56 10.03 -26.83
CA ILE A 517 -0.91 10.96 -27.91
C ILE A 517 0.33 11.41 -28.69
N GLY A 518 1.52 11.15 -28.14
CA GLY A 518 2.80 11.54 -28.71
C GLY A 518 3.98 10.89 -27.98
N PHE A 519 5.17 11.25 -28.44
CA PHE A 519 6.42 10.94 -27.78
C PHE A 519 7.24 12.22 -27.70
N GLU A 520 8.00 12.38 -26.62
CA GLU A 520 8.85 13.56 -26.40
C GLU A 520 9.81 13.82 -27.57
N ALA A 521 10.27 12.75 -28.23
CA ALA A 521 11.04 12.84 -29.46
C ALA A 521 10.47 11.88 -30.53
N LEU A 522 10.15 12.40 -31.72
CA LEU A 522 9.74 11.55 -32.84
C LEU A 522 10.97 10.95 -33.54
N LEU A 523 11.20 9.65 -33.32
CA LEU A 523 12.34 8.95 -33.89
C LEU A 523 12.07 8.44 -35.30
N ASN A 524 12.96 8.79 -36.23
CA ASN A 524 12.98 8.23 -37.57
C ASN A 524 13.73 6.89 -37.63
N LYS A 525 13.72 6.26 -38.82
CA LYS A 525 14.34 4.93 -39.01
C LYS A 525 15.86 4.96 -38.78
N GLY A 526 16.57 5.95 -39.31
CA GLY A 526 18.03 6.06 -39.16
C GLY A 526 18.46 6.28 -37.71
N GLN A 527 17.71 7.09 -36.96
CA GLN A 527 17.93 7.30 -35.53
C GLN A 527 17.74 5.99 -34.74
N GLN A 528 16.69 5.23 -35.06
CA GLN A 528 16.46 3.93 -34.43
C GLN A 528 17.57 2.92 -34.77
N GLU A 529 18.10 2.93 -36.00
CA GLU A 529 19.21 2.06 -36.42
C GLU A 529 20.49 2.30 -35.61
N VAL A 530 20.66 3.49 -35.03
CA VAL A 530 21.77 3.81 -34.12
C VAL A 530 21.47 3.36 -32.68
N LEU A 531 20.26 3.62 -32.18
CA LEU A 531 19.89 3.34 -30.79
C LEU A 531 19.72 1.85 -30.50
N ASN A 532 19.12 1.12 -31.44
CA ASN A 532 18.70 -0.25 -31.22
C ASN A 532 19.90 -1.19 -30.96
N PRO A 533 21.02 -1.18 -31.74
CA PRO A 533 22.21 -2.00 -31.45
C PRO A 533 22.76 -1.87 -30.04
N GLU A 534 22.58 -0.72 -29.40
CA GLU A 534 23.02 -0.46 -28.02
C GLU A 534 22.00 -0.96 -26.98
N GLY A 535 20.90 -1.58 -27.37
CA GLY A 535 19.87 -2.07 -26.45
C GLY A 535 18.95 -0.98 -25.91
N ILE A 536 18.84 0.16 -26.60
CA ILE A 536 17.90 1.23 -26.26
C ILE A 536 16.56 0.97 -26.97
N ASN A 537 15.53 0.65 -26.20
CA ASN A 537 14.21 0.31 -26.73
C ASN A 537 13.42 1.57 -27.07
N CYS A 538 13.11 1.72 -28.36
CA CYS A 538 12.52 2.95 -28.87
C CYS A 538 10.99 2.90 -28.90
N PHE A 539 10.34 3.97 -28.50
CA PHE A 539 8.98 4.27 -28.94
C PHE A 539 8.98 5.00 -30.28
N ARG A 540 8.06 4.64 -31.18
CA ARG A 540 7.98 5.24 -32.51
C ARG A 540 6.54 5.40 -32.98
N TYR A 541 6.29 6.50 -33.66
CA TYR A 541 5.07 6.70 -34.43
C TYR A 541 5.22 6.06 -35.82
N PHE A 542 4.18 5.36 -36.24
CA PHE A 542 4.04 4.83 -37.59
C PHE A 542 2.73 5.31 -38.19
N GLU A 543 2.80 5.93 -39.36
CA GLU A 543 1.62 6.33 -40.13
C GLU A 543 0.71 5.10 -40.39
N GLY A 544 -0.59 5.26 -40.12
CA GLY A 544 -1.57 4.18 -40.24
C GLY A 544 -1.51 3.07 -39.18
N ARG A 545 -0.49 3.08 -38.28
CA ARG A 545 -0.32 2.06 -37.23
C ARG A 545 -0.27 2.63 -35.81
N GLY A 546 -0.13 3.94 -35.67
CA GLY A 546 -0.17 4.68 -34.41
C GLY A 546 1.15 4.67 -33.63
N MET A 547 1.05 5.00 -32.34
CA MET A 547 2.15 5.04 -31.37
C MET A 547 2.51 3.63 -30.91
N ARG A 548 3.77 3.21 -31.11
CA ARG A 548 4.21 1.83 -30.87
C ARG A 548 5.44 1.75 -29.98
N LEU A 549 5.47 0.77 -29.08
CA LEU A 549 6.71 0.27 -28.50
C LEU A 549 7.43 -0.59 -29.55
N TRP A 550 8.66 -0.23 -29.90
CA TRP A 550 9.38 -0.77 -31.06
C TRP A 550 10.76 -1.34 -30.72
N GLY A 551 10.89 -1.91 -29.52
CA GLY A 551 12.09 -2.61 -29.05
C GLY A 551 11.79 -3.52 -27.86
N ALA A 552 12.55 -4.60 -27.72
CA ALA A 552 12.46 -5.55 -26.59
C ALA A 552 13.84 -6.19 -26.31
N ARG A 553 14.87 -5.36 -26.21
CA ARG A 553 16.25 -5.75 -25.90
C ARG A 553 16.57 -5.45 -24.43
N THR A 554 17.45 -6.24 -23.85
CA THR A 554 18.07 -5.92 -22.56
C THR A 554 19.22 -4.93 -22.77
N ILE A 555 19.78 -4.44 -21.67
CA ILE A 555 21.02 -3.66 -21.70
C ILE A 555 22.28 -4.55 -21.60
N SER A 556 22.17 -5.85 -21.89
CA SER A 556 23.31 -6.77 -21.79
C SER A 556 24.28 -6.63 -22.96
N SER A 557 25.57 -6.71 -22.66
CA SER A 557 26.64 -6.91 -23.65
C SER A 557 26.72 -8.36 -24.17
N ASP A 558 26.11 -9.32 -23.46
CA ASP A 558 26.07 -10.73 -23.83
C ASP A 558 25.02 -10.99 -24.95
N PRO A 559 25.43 -11.47 -26.14
CA PRO A 559 24.51 -11.78 -27.23
C PRO A 559 23.46 -12.85 -26.90
N GLU A 560 23.70 -13.73 -25.93
CA GLU A 560 22.74 -14.74 -25.49
C GLU A 560 21.55 -14.10 -24.78
N TRP A 561 21.80 -13.05 -24.00
CA TRP A 561 20.81 -12.33 -23.20
C TRP A 561 20.29 -11.05 -23.84
N LYS A 562 20.56 -10.86 -25.13
CA LYS A 562 20.17 -9.67 -25.90
C LYS A 562 18.67 -9.33 -25.82
N TYR A 563 17.79 -10.33 -25.77
CA TYR A 563 16.34 -10.14 -25.88
C TYR A 563 15.63 -10.24 -24.52
N LEU A 564 14.78 -9.25 -24.24
CA LEU A 564 14.04 -9.14 -22.99
C LEU A 564 13.11 -10.33 -22.76
N ASN A 565 12.32 -10.72 -23.76
CA ASN A 565 11.42 -11.86 -23.66
C ASN A 565 12.16 -13.18 -23.40
N VAL A 566 13.36 -13.33 -23.95
CA VAL A 566 14.19 -14.52 -23.69
C VAL A 566 14.63 -14.53 -22.22
N ARG A 567 15.16 -13.42 -21.68
CA ARG A 567 15.52 -13.38 -20.26
C ARG A 567 14.31 -13.59 -19.34
N ARG A 568 13.19 -12.92 -19.61
CA ARG A 568 11.95 -13.06 -18.83
C ARG A 568 11.42 -14.50 -18.87
N TYR A 569 11.50 -15.17 -20.02
CA TYR A 569 11.11 -16.56 -20.16
C TYR A 569 12.02 -17.50 -19.37
N PHE A 570 13.34 -17.29 -19.38
CA PHE A 570 14.24 -18.06 -18.53
C PHE A 570 13.97 -17.82 -17.04
N ALA A 571 13.73 -16.59 -16.61
CA ALA A 571 13.34 -16.30 -15.24
C ALA A 571 12.05 -17.05 -14.84
N TYR A 572 11.06 -17.10 -15.73
CA TYR A 572 9.83 -17.88 -15.56
C TYR A 572 10.10 -19.38 -15.42
N LEU A 573 10.92 -19.97 -16.30
CA LEU A 573 11.26 -21.39 -16.25
C LEU A 573 12.03 -21.74 -14.98
N GLU A 574 13.09 -20.98 -14.68
CA GLU A 574 13.92 -21.19 -13.49
C GLU A 574 13.05 -21.13 -12.21
N ARG A 575 12.20 -20.12 -12.10
CA ARG A 575 11.35 -19.92 -10.91
C ARG A 575 10.23 -20.96 -10.78
N SER A 576 9.63 -21.37 -11.90
CA SER A 576 8.59 -22.42 -11.90
C SER A 576 9.18 -23.76 -11.47
N ILE A 577 10.36 -24.12 -12.00
CA ILE A 577 11.08 -25.33 -11.59
C ILE A 577 11.50 -25.26 -10.12
N ASP A 578 12.06 -24.14 -9.69
CA ASP A 578 12.47 -23.92 -8.29
C ASP A 578 11.30 -24.14 -7.32
N LYS A 579 10.16 -23.47 -7.54
CA LYS A 579 8.95 -23.61 -6.70
C LYS A 579 8.33 -25.00 -6.81
N GLY A 580 8.24 -25.55 -8.00
CA GLY A 580 7.59 -26.84 -8.27
C GLY A 580 8.40 -28.06 -7.83
N THR A 581 9.69 -27.89 -7.51
CA THR A 581 10.58 -28.97 -7.05
C THR A 581 10.98 -28.87 -5.58
N GLN A 582 10.45 -27.91 -4.81
CA GLN A 582 10.73 -27.76 -3.37
C GLN A 582 10.47 -29.03 -2.55
N TRP A 583 9.53 -29.87 -2.98
CA TRP A 583 9.24 -31.16 -2.32
C TRP A 583 10.42 -32.15 -2.35
N ALA A 584 11.43 -31.94 -3.19
CA ALA A 584 12.60 -32.83 -3.27
C ALA A 584 13.59 -32.61 -2.11
N VAL A 585 13.46 -31.51 -1.37
CA VAL A 585 14.32 -31.19 -0.23
C VAL A 585 14.03 -32.17 0.93
N PHE A 586 15.09 -32.70 1.55
CA PHE A 586 15.04 -33.72 2.62
C PHE A 586 14.50 -35.11 2.22
N GLU A 587 14.29 -35.37 0.92
CA GLU A 587 13.97 -36.71 0.44
C GLU A 587 15.23 -37.61 0.39
N PRO A 588 15.10 -38.94 0.51
CA PRO A 588 16.22 -39.87 0.34
C PRO A 588 16.89 -39.72 -1.03
N ASN A 589 18.17 -39.29 -1.03
CA ASN A 589 18.92 -39.02 -2.25
C ASN A 589 19.33 -40.33 -2.97
N GLY A 590 18.52 -40.77 -3.92
CA GLY A 590 18.76 -41.96 -4.74
C GLY A 590 17.99 -41.95 -6.06
N GLU A 591 18.15 -43.01 -6.86
CA GLU A 591 17.64 -43.08 -8.24
C GLU A 591 16.14 -42.79 -8.38
N GLN A 592 15.33 -43.19 -7.40
CA GLN A 592 13.91 -42.92 -7.39
C GLN A 592 13.61 -41.41 -7.32
N LEU A 593 14.31 -40.68 -6.46
CA LEU A 593 14.18 -39.22 -6.36
C LEU A 593 14.61 -38.55 -7.67
N TRP A 594 15.76 -38.98 -8.22
CA TRP A 594 16.30 -38.43 -9.46
C TRP A 594 15.34 -38.62 -10.63
N ALA A 595 14.77 -39.83 -10.77
CA ALA A 595 13.77 -40.13 -11.79
C ALA A 595 12.50 -39.29 -11.62
N ASN A 596 12.04 -39.10 -10.38
CA ASN A 596 10.87 -38.27 -10.10
C ASN A 596 11.11 -36.80 -10.45
N VAL A 597 12.26 -36.22 -10.06
CA VAL A 597 12.65 -34.84 -10.41
C VAL A 597 12.75 -34.69 -11.93
N ARG A 598 13.45 -35.60 -12.60
CA ARG A 598 13.61 -35.59 -14.06
C ARG A 598 12.26 -35.58 -14.78
N ARG A 599 11.39 -36.56 -14.47
CA ARG A 599 10.06 -36.68 -15.08
C ARG A 599 9.22 -35.42 -14.85
N THR A 600 9.24 -34.88 -13.63
CA THR A 600 8.46 -33.68 -13.28
C THR A 600 8.87 -32.46 -14.13
N ILE A 601 10.18 -32.28 -14.35
CA ILE A 601 10.70 -31.19 -15.18
C ILE A 601 10.46 -31.47 -16.67
N GLU A 602 10.63 -32.72 -17.12
CA GLU A 602 10.34 -33.12 -18.51
C GLU A 602 8.88 -32.88 -18.88
N ASP A 603 7.93 -33.26 -18.01
CA ASP A 603 6.50 -33.06 -18.23
C ASP A 603 6.16 -31.56 -18.35
N PHE A 604 6.79 -30.71 -17.52
CA PHE A 604 6.64 -29.26 -17.59
C PHE A 604 7.17 -28.69 -18.91
N LEU A 605 8.41 -29.02 -19.29
CA LEU A 605 9.02 -28.52 -20.52
C LEU A 605 8.34 -29.08 -21.78
N LEU A 606 7.74 -30.27 -21.69
CA LEU A 606 6.91 -30.81 -22.77
C LEU A 606 5.67 -29.94 -23.00
N ASN A 607 4.99 -29.50 -21.93
CA ASN A 607 3.86 -28.58 -22.04
C ASN A 607 4.29 -27.22 -22.63
N GLU A 608 5.46 -26.71 -22.23
CA GLU A 608 6.04 -25.49 -22.79
C GLU A 608 6.39 -25.63 -24.29
N TRP A 609 6.89 -26.78 -24.72
CA TRP A 609 7.12 -27.05 -26.13
C TRP A 609 5.79 -27.16 -26.91
N GLN A 610 4.79 -27.86 -26.37
CA GLN A 610 3.47 -27.99 -26.99
C GLN A 610 2.74 -26.65 -27.11
N SER A 611 2.96 -25.72 -26.17
CA SER A 611 2.43 -24.35 -26.23
C SER A 611 3.18 -23.45 -27.23
N GLY A 612 4.23 -23.97 -27.87
CA GLY A 612 5.02 -23.28 -28.88
C GLY A 612 6.09 -22.35 -28.30
N ALA A 613 6.46 -22.47 -27.02
CA ALA A 613 7.46 -21.61 -26.40
C ALA A 613 8.91 -22.00 -26.78
N LEU A 614 9.13 -23.28 -27.07
CA LEU A 614 10.44 -23.87 -27.37
C LEU A 614 10.59 -24.22 -28.86
N LEU A 615 11.80 -24.05 -29.39
CA LEU A 615 12.14 -24.33 -30.78
C LEU A 615 12.32 -25.82 -31.03
N GLY A 616 11.76 -26.35 -32.12
CA GLY A 616 12.07 -27.70 -32.60
C GLY A 616 10.83 -28.45 -33.07
N ASP A 617 11.00 -29.35 -34.03
CA ASP A 617 9.95 -30.26 -34.51
C ASP A 617 9.73 -31.47 -33.58
N LYS A 618 10.62 -31.67 -32.59
CA LYS A 618 10.57 -32.74 -31.60
C LYS A 618 11.06 -32.23 -30.23
N PRO A 619 10.56 -32.80 -29.11
CA PRO A 619 11.01 -32.45 -27.76
C PRO A 619 12.54 -32.52 -27.57
N ASP A 620 13.19 -33.56 -28.09
CA ASP A 620 14.64 -33.77 -27.94
C ASP A 620 15.52 -32.69 -28.59
N LYS A 621 14.96 -31.90 -29.53
CA LYS A 621 15.64 -30.73 -30.11
C LYS A 621 15.33 -29.43 -29.36
N ALA A 622 14.26 -29.45 -28.56
CA ALA A 622 13.73 -28.29 -27.85
C ALA A 622 14.27 -28.20 -26.42
N PHE A 623 14.42 -29.32 -25.72
CA PHE A 623 14.97 -29.35 -24.37
C PHE A 623 15.61 -30.70 -24.03
N PHE A 624 16.38 -30.72 -22.94
CA PHE A 624 16.82 -31.93 -22.28
C PHE A 624 16.81 -31.75 -20.76
N VAL A 625 16.58 -32.84 -20.03
CA VAL A 625 16.70 -32.90 -18.57
C VAL A 625 17.56 -34.11 -18.23
N ARG A 626 18.64 -33.90 -17.46
CA ARG A 626 19.52 -34.98 -16.97
C ARG A 626 19.63 -34.89 -15.47
N CYS A 627 19.16 -35.93 -14.80
CA CYS A 627 19.29 -36.09 -13.36
C CYS A 627 19.52 -37.57 -13.09
N ASP A 628 20.79 -37.96 -13.05
CA ASP A 628 21.25 -39.33 -12.88
C ASP A 628 22.74 -39.33 -12.49
N ARG A 629 23.36 -40.50 -12.39
CA ARG A 629 24.76 -40.62 -11.98
C ARG A 629 25.74 -39.87 -12.88
N SER A 630 25.41 -39.57 -14.14
CA SER A 630 26.26 -38.81 -15.05
C SER A 630 26.39 -37.33 -14.68
N THR A 631 25.47 -36.78 -13.89
CA THR A 631 25.48 -35.37 -13.47
C THR A 631 26.06 -35.16 -12.07
N MET A 632 26.38 -36.23 -11.34
CA MET A 632 26.78 -36.19 -9.93
C MET A 632 27.98 -37.09 -9.66
N THR A 633 28.95 -36.59 -8.88
CA THR A 633 30.08 -37.40 -8.39
C THR A 633 29.73 -38.15 -7.09
N GLN A 634 30.61 -39.01 -6.58
CA GLN A 634 30.42 -39.61 -5.24
C GLN A 634 30.46 -38.55 -4.14
N ASN A 635 31.39 -37.60 -4.26
CA ASN A 635 31.46 -36.48 -3.33
C ASN A 635 30.17 -35.63 -3.32
N ASP A 636 29.49 -35.45 -4.46
CA ASP A 636 28.20 -34.75 -4.47
C ASP A 636 27.14 -35.49 -3.65
N LEU A 637 27.05 -36.82 -3.81
CA LEU A 637 26.09 -37.63 -3.04
C LEU A 637 26.41 -37.68 -1.56
N ASP A 638 27.70 -37.84 -1.22
CA ASP A 638 28.16 -37.88 0.18
C ASP A 638 27.89 -36.54 0.90
N ASN A 639 27.87 -35.43 0.15
CA ASN A 639 27.49 -34.10 0.65
C ASN A 639 25.99 -33.79 0.47
N GLY A 640 25.16 -34.77 0.12
CA GLY A 640 23.71 -34.61 0.00
C GLY A 640 23.25 -33.75 -1.19
N ARG A 641 24.08 -33.55 -2.21
CA ARG A 641 23.76 -32.75 -3.41
C ARG A 641 23.06 -33.60 -4.47
N LEU A 642 22.03 -33.02 -5.07
CA LEU A 642 21.36 -33.52 -6.26
C LEU A 642 21.56 -32.48 -7.38
N ILE A 643 22.16 -32.90 -8.50
CA ILE A 643 22.43 -32.00 -9.64
C ILE A 643 21.58 -32.44 -10.83
N CYS A 644 20.64 -31.56 -11.22
CA CYS A 644 19.83 -31.73 -12.42
C CYS A 644 20.26 -30.70 -13.47
N LEU A 645 20.72 -31.18 -14.64
CA LEU A 645 21.07 -30.35 -15.77
C LEU A 645 19.86 -30.19 -16.68
N VAL A 646 19.45 -28.96 -16.94
CA VAL A 646 18.33 -28.61 -17.81
C VAL A 646 18.85 -27.72 -18.93
N GLY A 647 18.56 -28.07 -20.17
CA GLY A 647 18.82 -27.23 -21.33
C GLY A 647 17.54 -26.98 -22.12
N VAL A 648 17.35 -25.75 -22.59
CA VAL A 648 16.17 -25.34 -23.37
C VAL A 648 16.58 -24.49 -24.57
N ALA A 649 15.86 -24.63 -25.68
CA ALA A 649 16.05 -23.86 -26.90
C ALA A 649 14.91 -22.84 -27.07
N PRO A 650 15.07 -21.58 -26.64
CA PRO A 650 14.02 -20.57 -26.73
C PRO A 650 13.81 -20.07 -28.17
N LEU A 651 12.60 -19.61 -28.48
CA LEU A 651 12.34 -18.86 -29.70
C LEU A 651 12.91 -17.44 -29.62
N LYS A 652 13.83 -17.11 -30.54
CA LYS A 652 14.34 -15.73 -30.70
C LYS A 652 13.43 -14.93 -31.66
N PRO A 653 13.15 -13.65 -31.37
CA PRO A 653 12.26 -12.85 -32.22
C PRO A 653 12.89 -12.53 -33.59
N ALA A 654 12.06 -12.55 -34.64
CA ALA A 654 12.43 -12.13 -35.99
C ALA A 654 12.43 -10.60 -36.11
N GLU A 655 13.57 -9.98 -35.77
CA GLU A 655 13.71 -8.52 -35.76
C GLU A 655 13.95 -7.92 -37.16
N PHE A 656 14.57 -8.70 -38.06
CA PHE A 656 14.86 -8.30 -39.44
C PHE A 656 14.19 -9.29 -40.39
N VAL A 657 13.31 -8.79 -41.25
CA VAL A 657 12.72 -9.55 -42.36
C VAL A 657 13.32 -9.03 -43.65
N ILE A 658 14.19 -9.83 -44.26
CA ILE A 658 14.91 -9.46 -45.48
C ILE A 658 14.25 -10.16 -46.67
N PHE A 659 13.51 -9.42 -47.48
CA PHE A 659 13.03 -9.89 -48.78
C PHE A 659 14.12 -9.67 -49.82
N ARG A 660 14.62 -10.75 -50.43
CA ARG A 660 15.53 -10.69 -51.58
C ARG A 660 14.74 -10.94 -52.84
N ILE A 661 14.61 -9.93 -53.69
CA ILE A 661 13.88 -10.01 -54.97
C ILE A 661 14.92 -9.99 -56.08
N GLY A 662 14.98 -11.05 -56.88
CA GLY A 662 15.84 -11.17 -58.05
C GLY A 662 15.03 -11.18 -59.34
N GLN A 663 15.58 -10.57 -60.39
CA GLN A 663 15.02 -10.70 -61.74
C GLN A 663 15.45 -12.04 -62.33
N TRP A 664 14.50 -12.82 -62.82
CA TRP A 664 14.74 -14.11 -63.44
C TRP A 664 14.65 -14.00 -64.97
N THR A 665 15.70 -14.40 -65.69
CA THR A 665 15.67 -14.66 -67.13
C THR A 665 15.40 -16.15 -67.36
N GLY A 666 14.21 -16.45 -67.87
CA GLY A 666 13.74 -17.82 -68.04
C GLY A 666 14.41 -18.54 -69.20
N ASP A 667 15.45 -19.33 -68.91
CA ASP A 667 15.89 -20.44 -69.77
C ASP A 667 15.98 -21.71 -68.93
N ARG A 668 14.92 -22.52 -68.99
CA ARG A 668 14.89 -23.86 -68.42
C ARG A 668 14.85 -24.85 -69.59
N ARG A 669 15.99 -25.51 -69.86
CA ARG A 669 15.96 -26.81 -70.54
C ARG A 669 15.31 -27.81 -69.57
N ASN A 670 14.32 -28.53 -70.12
CA ASN A 670 13.39 -29.45 -69.46
C ASN A 670 14.02 -30.35 -68.40
#